data_AF-A0A7W4Z985-F1
#
_entry.id   AF-A0A7W4Z985-F1
#
_cell.length_a   1.000
_cell.length_b   1.000
_cell.length_c   1.000
_cell.angle_alpha   90.00
_cell.angle_beta   90.00
_cell.angle_gamma   90.00
#
_symmetry.space_group_name_H-M   'P 1'
#
loop_
_entity.id
_entity.type
_entity.pdbx_description
1 polymer ?
#
loop_
_entity_poly.entity_id
_entity_poly.type
_entity_poly.pdbx_seq_one_letter_code
_entity_poly.pdbx_strand_id
1 'polypeptide(L)'
;MIGRIETTLRRWRRRFSRSEWMARLLGLPTSKSPSSAPGLILIQIDGLAHPQLEKALAKGRMPFLKRLMDREHYHLEHLYPGIPTTTPAVQAELFYGVRQAVPAFGFMMRDSQQLVRMYDPDVAARVEEKITARYRNPLLRGGSCYLSLFRAGAEHGEAHFCPADRGWGPALREAGPLKMLLMLITNAWSLVRTGALVVVEGALAMTDCVRGVIQGQDLIRELMFVPTRVAVTILMRELCTIGVKIDIARGLPVIYVNLLGYDEQSHRRGPHSGFAHWTLKGIDDAIARIWRAAHRSDRRNYDVWIFSDHGQEQAQPYEERHGRTLGDALTEALADLPTEPRGYHSNGRRGMQLERARLFGSEWIQKMIPEDSPQYRGDEPRLALAALGPVAMLYNLELNSTPREQVARLIVEKAGVPLVLYRTAPSDPASPVHGWWYKGPVRLPEDGPQLLGSGHPFPKETIEDVAQLCRHTDAGEFMMFGWCAGREPMTFAMENGSHGGIGPNETHAFALMPADIPSPDPERGYWRPEELRSAARLFLRGARPAPAAPRAAPVKTLRVMTYNVHSCRGVDGKLSPQRIARIIARYHPDVVALQELDVKRQRSGGLDQAERIARLLAMDYHFHPALHMEEERYGDAILSRLPMRLVKKDILPGPPDDKSSRFSPARFNPAAQEPRGAVWVEVDYNGKHVQILNTHLGLSKAERLRQVEALLGPEWLAHPNCRGPRLLLGDFNALPNSIECKRLGSRLHDAQIKAPEHIPLGTFFSRMPKVRIDHIFVEPGLEVSRILVPRTELTRQASDHLPLIADLVVGGED
;
A
#
# COMPACT_ATOMS: atom_id res chain seq x y z
N MET A 1 10.12 28.78 -19.24
CA MET A 1 8.79 29.29 -19.71
C MET A 1 7.69 28.23 -19.58
N ILE A 2 7.92 26.98 -20.01
CA ILE A 2 6.92 25.88 -19.98
C ILE A 2 6.50 25.48 -18.54
N GLY A 3 7.43 25.38 -17.58
CA GLY A 3 7.08 25.10 -16.17
C GLY A 3 6.21 26.18 -15.51
N ARG A 4 6.33 27.45 -15.94
CA ARG A 4 5.44 28.54 -15.49
C ARG A 4 4.04 28.42 -16.08
N ILE A 5 3.92 27.95 -17.33
CA ILE A 5 2.62 27.67 -17.97
C ILE A 5 1.93 26.51 -17.27
N GLU A 6 2.66 25.43 -16.94
CA GLU A 6 2.08 24.28 -16.23
C GLU A 6 1.60 24.65 -14.82
N THR A 7 2.43 25.35 -14.04
CA THR A 7 2.02 25.81 -12.70
C THR A 7 0.82 26.75 -12.76
N THR A 8 0.70 27.56 -13.81
CA THR A 8 -0.47 28.41 -14.07
C THR A 8 -1.71 27.57 -14.43
N LEU A 9 -1.59 26.60 -15.34
CA LEU A 9 -2.67 25.67 -15.68
C LEU A 9 -3.13 24.84 -14.47
N ARG A 10 -2.21 24.45 -13.59
CA ARG A 10 -2.54 23.78 -12.31
C ARG A 10 -3.31 24.72 -11.38
N ARG A 11 -2.88 25.98 -11.20
CA ARG A 11 -3.66 26.97 -10.43
C ARG A 11 -5.08 27.15 -10.98
N TRP A 12 -5.23 27.16 -12.30
CA TRP A 12 -6.54 27.18 -12.96
C TRP A 12 -7.34 25.92 -12.67
N ARG A 13 -6.78 24.71 -12.90
CA ARG A 13 -7.44 23.43 -12.57
C ARG A 13 -7.83 23.33 -11.10
N ARG A 14 -7.02 23.89 -10.20
CA ARG A 14 -7.30 23.97 -8.76
C ARG A 14 -8.52 24.82 -8.46
N ARG A 15 -8.65 25.99 -9.11
CA ARG A 15 -9.83 26.86 -8.98
C ARG A 15 -11.13 26.15 -9.37
N PHE A 16 -11.05 25.14 -10.24
CA PHE A 16 -12.16 24.29 -10.68
C PHE A 16 -12.12 22.86 -10.11
N SER A 17 -11.27 22.58 -9.11
CA SER A 17 -11.18 21.25 -8.50
C SER A 17 -12.40 20.99 -7.64
N ARG A 18 -13.22 20.00 -8.04
CA ARG A 18 -14.45 19.61 -7.34
C ARG A 18 -14.21 19.34 -5.85
N SER A 19 -13.17 18.57 -5.53
CA SER A 19 -12.84 18.19 -4.15
C SER A 19 -12.37 19.38 -3.31
N GLU A 20 -11.63 20.34 -3.88
CA GLU A 20 -11.29 21.57 -3.15
C GLU A 20 -12.53 22.43 -2.89
N TRP A 21 -13.41 22.50 -3.87
CA TRP A 21 -14.62 23.29 -3.75
C TRP A 21 -15.59 22.70 -2.74
N MET A 22 -15.71 21.36 -2.69
CA MET A 22 -16.45 20.67 -1.63
C MET A 22 -15.85 20.91 -0.24
N ALA A 23 -14.52 20.79 -0.09
CA ALA A 23 -13.86 21.09 1.18
C ALA A 23 -14.16 22.52 1.67
N ARG A 24 -14.14 23.51 0.75
CA ARG A 24 -14.49 24.90 1.05
C ARG A 24 -15.97 25.08 1.35
N LEU A 25 -16.86 24.46 0.57
CA LEU A 25 -18.31 24.55 0.72
C LEU A 25 -18.78 24.04 2.09
N LEU A 26 -18.13 22.97 2.56
CA LEU A 26 -18.37 22.31 3.84
C LEU A 26 -17.57 22.90 5.01
N GLY A 27 -16.75 23.93 4.76
CA GLY A 27 -15.95 24.57 5.81
C GLY A 27 -14.90 23.66 6.47
N LEU A 28 -14.47 22.60 5.78
CA LEU A 28 -13.57 21.61 6.36
C LEU A 28 -12.15 22.17 6.53
N PRO A 29 -11.48 21.87 7.66
CA PRO A 29 -10.12 22.35 7.91
C PRO A 29 -9.15 21.75 6.89
N THR A 30 -8.14 22.54 6.53
CA THR A 30 -7.05 22.11 5.65
C THR A 30 -5.74 22.10 6.40
N SER A 31 -4.87 21.13 6.09
CA SER A 31 -3.55 21.02 6.70
C SER A 31 -2.70 22.27 6.45
N LYS A 32 -2.03 22.75 7.50
CA LYS A 32 -1.06 23.85 7.44
C LYS A 32 0.39 23.37 7.21
N SER A 33 0.62 22.06 7.11
CA SER A 33 1.95 21.51 6.86
C SER A 33 2.50 21.92 5.49
N PRO A 34 3.83 21.90 5.30
CA PRO A 34 4.43 22.11 3.99
C PRO A 34 3.85 21.17 2.94
N SER A 35 3.69 21.66 1.71
CA SER A 35 3.15 20.87 0.59
C SER A 35 3.97 19.62 0.23
N SER A 36 5.23 19.59 0.68
CA SER A 36 6.19 18.50 0.52
C SER A 36 6.18 17.50 1.66
N ALA A 37 5.39 17.73 2.72
CA ALA A 37 5.26 16.78 3.82
C ALA A 37 4.75 15.42 3.32
N PRO A 38 5.19 14.29 3.92
CA PRO A 38 4.75 12.96 3.52
C PRO A 38 3.28 12.76 3.88
N GLY A 39 2.50 12.17 2.97
CA GLY A 39 1.14 11.73 3.23
C GLY A 39 0.97 10.28 2.82
N LEU A 40 0.15 9.51 3.53
CA LEU A 40 -0.05 8.10 3.22
C LEU A 40 -1.54 7.78 3.05
N ILE A 41 -1.86 7.05 1.99
CA ILE A 41 -3.18 6.47 1.78
C ILE A 41 -3.07 4.96 1.88
N LEU A 42 -3.77 4.38 2.84
CA LEU A 42 -3.89 2.95 3.04
C LEU A 42 -5.23 2.50 2.47
N ILE A 43 -5.19 1.64 1.45
CA ILE A 43 -6.38 1.09 0.81
C ILE A 43 -6.44 -0.41 1.11
N GLN A 44 -7.45 -0.82 1.87
CA GLN A 44 -7.76 -2.23 2.10
C GLN A 44 -8.74 -2.73 1.03
N ILE A 45 -8.47 -3.91 0.47
CA ILE A 45 -9.43 -4.70 -0.31
C ILE A 45 -9.91 -5.84 0.59
N ASP A 46 -11.17 -5.77 1.01
CA ASP A 46 -11.78 -6.70 1.96
C ASP A 46 -11.82 -8.13 1.40
N GLY A 47 -11.23 -9.09 2.11
CA GLY A 47 -11.37 -10.53 1.86
C GLY A 47 -10.69 -11.12 0.61
N LEU A 48 -9.83 -10.37 -0.09
CA LEU A 48 -9.19 -10.82 -1.33
C LEU A 48 -7.85 -11.54 -1.06
N ALA A 49 -7.86 -12.88 -1.16
CA ALA A 49 -6.65 -13.68 -1.04
C ALA A 49 -5.63 -13.39 -2.17
N HIS A 50 -4.33 -13.51 -1.87
CA HIS A 50 -3.24 -13.36 -2.84
C HIS A 50 -3.44 -14.25 -4.09
N PRO A 51 -3.74 -15.56 -3.98
CA PRO A 51 -3.97 -16.40 -5.16
C PRO A 51 -5.17 -15.94 -6.02
N GLN A 52 -6.17 -15.28 -5.42
CA GLN A 52 -7.31 -14.73 -6.16
C GLN A 52 -6.95 -13.44 -6.89
N LEU A 53 -6.13 -12.59 -6.27
CA LEU A 53 -5.61 -11.40 -6.92
C LEU A 53 -4.79 -11.77 -8.15
N GLU A 54 -3.89 -12.76 -8.06
CA GLU A 54 -3.10 -13.21 -9.21
C GLU A 54 -3.98 -13.69 -10.36
N LYS A 55 -5.01 -14.49 -10.06
CA LYS A 55 -6.02 -14.92 -11.04
C LYS A 55 -6.76 -13.73 -11.64
N ALA A 56 -7.12 -12.73 -10.85
CA ALA A 56 -7.81 -11.53 -11.32
C ALA A 56 -6.92 -10.68 -12.23
N LEU A 57 -5.64 -10.53 -11.90
CA LEU A 57 -4.63 -9.83 -12.70
C LEU A 57 -4.41 -10.55 -14.04
N ALA A 58 -4.22 -11.87 -14.01
CA ALA A 58 -4.04 -12.69 -15.22
C ALA A 58 -5.26 -12.63 -16.16
N LYS A 59 -6.48 -12.54 -15.61
CA LYS A 59 -7.73 -12.40 -16.37
C LYS A 59 -8.06 -10.95 -16.77
N GLY A 60 -7.16 -9.99 -16.52
CA GLY A 60 -7.38 -8.57 -16.87
C GLY A 60 -8.53 -7.91 -16.10
N ARG A 61 -8.86 -8.39 -14.90
CA ARG A 61 -9.94 -7.84 -14.05
C ARG A 61 -9.50 -6.64 -13.22
N MET A 62 -8.19 -6.48 -13.01
CA MET A 62 -7.59 -5.35 -12.27
C MET A 62 -6.47 -4.69 -13.09
N PRO A 63 -6.80 -4.10 -14.25
CA PRO A 63 -5.80 -3.54 -15.17
C PRO A 63 -5.00 -2.36 -14.56
N PHE A 64 -5.58 -1.60 -13.63
CA PHE A 64 -4.85 -0.51 -12.99
C PHE A 64 -3.79 -1.02 -12.01
N LEU A 65 -4.12 -1.98 -11.13
CA LEU A 65 -3.12 -2.61 -10.27
C LEU A 65 -2.00 -3.25 -11.08
N LYS A 66 -2.34 -3.97 -12.17
CA LYS A 66 -1.34 -4.50 -13.10
C LYS A 66 -0.44 -3.39 -13.66
N ARG A 67 -1.01 -2.25 -14.06
CA ARG A 67 -0.23 -1.10 -14.53
C ARG A 67 0.70 -0.53 -13.47
N LEU A 68 0.29 -0.51 -12.19
CA LEU A 68 1.16 -0.05 -11.10
C LEU A 68 2.41 -0.93 -10.98
N MET A 69 2.24 -2.25 -11.06
CA MET A 69 3.35 -3.21 -11.04
C MET A 69 4.25 -3.03 -12.27
N ASP A 70 3.65 -3.01 -13.46
CA ASP A 70 4.40 -2.99 -14.72
C ASP A 70 5.13 -1.65 -14.98
N ARG A 71 4.64 -0.52 -14.44
CA ARG A 71 5.14 0.83 -14.80
C ARG A 71 5.51 1.75 -13.65
N GLU A 72 4.98 1.56 -12.46
CA GLU A 72 5.14 2.51 -11.34
C GLU A 72 6.03 1.96 -10.21
N HIS A 73 6.65 0.78 -10.40
CA HIS A 73 7.50 0.08 -9.42
C HIS A 73 6.74 -0.30 -8.14
N TYR A 74 5.55 -0.85 -8.29
CA TYR A 74 4.85 -1.50 -7.18
C TYR A 74 5.19 -2.99 -7.13
N HIS A 75 5.50 -3.50 -5.95
CA HIS A 75 5.78 -4.90 -5.70
C HIS A 75 4.61 -5.54 -4.97
N LEU A 76 4.24 -6.74 -5.42
CA LEU A 76 3.24 -7.57 -4.76
C LEU A 76 3.96 -8.47 -3.75
N GLU A 77 3.71 -8.21 -2.48
CA GLU A 77 4.29 -8.89 -1.33
C GLU A 77 3.25 -9.83 -0.71
N HIS A 78 3.70 -10.94 -0.16
CA HIS A 78 2.86 -11.81 0.66
C HIS A 78 2.59 -11.15 2.01
N LEU A 79 1.37 -11.27 2.52
CA LEU A 79 0.99 -10.79 3.84
C LEU A 79 0.27 -11.87 4.62
N TYR A 80 0.81 -12.21 5.79
CA TYR A 80 0.16 -13.04 6.77
C TYR A 80 -0.63 -12.15 7.75
N PRO A 81 -1.97 -12.26 7.79
CA PRO A 81 -2.82 -11.31 8.50
C PRO A 81 -2.95 -11.57 10.00
N GLY A 82 -2.47 -12.73 10.48
CA GLY A 82 -2.70 -13.20 11.84
C GLY A 82 -3.98 -14.03 11.99
N ILE A 83 -4.08 -14.72 13.13
CA ILE A 83 -5.27 -15.48 13.54
C ILE A 83 -5.93 -14.75 14.73
N PRO A 84 -7.25 -14.48 14.71
CA PRO A 84 -8.21 -14.87 13.69
C PRO A 84 -8.10 -14.00 12.42
N THR A 85 -8.32 -14.59 11.26
CA THR A 85 -8.31 -13.93 9.94
C THR A 85 -9.56 -13.05 9.75
N THR A 86 -9.67 -12.01 10.57
CA THR A 86 -10.83 -11.12 10.61
C THR A 86 -10.40 -9.66 10.56
N THR A 87 -11.16 -8.84 9.84
CA THR A 87 -10.96 -7.39 9.76
C THR A 87 -10.70 -6.71 11.11
N PRO A 88 -11.45 -6.96 12.21
CA PRO A 88 -11.15 -6.33 13.51
C PRO A 88 -9.78 -6.72 14.08
N ALA A 89 -9.36 -7.99 13.99
CA ALA A 89 -8.04 -8.39 14.47
C ALA A 89 -6.91 -7.72 13.66
N VAL A 90 -7.06 -7.70 12.34
CA VAL A 90 -6.09 -7.10 11.42
C VAL A 90 -6.01 -5.58 11.59
N GLN A 91 -7.16 -4.90 11.72
CA GLN A 91 -7.19 -3.46 11.97
C GLN A 91 -6.62 -3.11 13.35
N ALA A 92 -6.84 -3.92 14.38
CA ALA A 92 -6.25 -3.69 15.69
C ALA A 92 -4.71 -3.76 15.63
N GLU A 93 -4.18 -4.75 14.91
CA GLU A 93 -2.75 -4.91 14.72
C GLU A 93 -2.16 -3.78 13.84
N LEU A 94 -2.80 -3.45 12.72
CA LEU A 94 -2.38 -2.38 11.82
C LEU A 94 -2.45 -0.98 12.47
N PHE A 95 -3.47 -0.70 13.27
CA PHE A 95 -3.67 0.65 13.81
C PHE A 95 -2.94 0.84 15.14
N TYR A 96 -2.97 -0.16 16.02
CA TYR A 96 -2.47 -0.02 17.39
C TYR A 96 -1.23 -0.88 17.66
N GLY A 97 -0.92 -1.88 16.81
CA GLY A 97 0.13 -2.86 17.08
C GLY A 97 -0.33 -3.95 18.06
N VAL A 98 -1.64 -4.19 18.16
CA VAL A 98 -2.21 -5.18 19.08
C VAL A 98 -2.66 -6.40 18.30
N ARG A 99 -1.91 -7.50 18.44
CA ARG A 99 -2.26 -8.79 17.86
C ARG A 99 -3.45 -9.40 18.58
N GLN A 100 -4.31 -10.06 17.83
CA GLN A 100 -5.43 -10.87 18.36
C GLN A 100 -6.32 -10.10 19.35
N ALA A 101 -6.63 -8.83 19.06
CA ALA A 101 -7.41 -8.00 19.98
C ALA A 101 -8.84 -8.53 20.23
N VAL A 102 -9.32 -9.41 19.36
CA VAL A 102 -10.58 -10.13 19.48
C VAL A 102 -10.37 -11.59 19.07
N PRO A 103 -11.13 -12.55 19.65
CA PRO A 103 -10.93 -13.97 19.38
C PRO A 103 -11.63 -14.45 18.10
N ALA A 104 -12.65 -13.73 17.63
CA ALA A 104 -13.34 -13.94 16.37
C ALA A 104 -14.18 -12.69 16.02
N PHE A 105 -14.87 -12.70 14.88
CA PHE A 105 -15.77 -11.61 14.50
C PHE A 105 -17.00 -11.48 15.43
N GLY A 106 -17.50 -12.61 15.94
CA GLY A 106 -18.44 -12.62 17.06
C GLY A 106 -18.06 -13.64 18.12
N PHE A 107 -18.21 -13.25 19.37
CA PHE A 107 -17.66 -13.93 20.53
C PHE A 107 -18.44 -13.53 21.79
N MET A 108 -18.15 -14.18 22.93
CA MET A 108 -18.72 -13.76 24.20
C MET A 108 -17.74 -12.83 24.92
N MET A 109 -18.17 -11.60 25.22
CA MET A 109 -17.37 -10.70 26.06
C MET A 109 -17.40 -11.19 27.50
N ARG A 110 -16.23 -11.53 28.07
CA ARG A 110 -16.12 -12.15 29.41
C ARG A 110 -16.63 -11.25 30.53
N ASP A 111 -16.49 -9.93 30.38
CA ASP A 111 -16.92 -8.94 31.37
C ASP A 111 -18.45 -8.78 31.45
N SER A 112 -19.15 -8.83 30.32
CA SER A 112 -20.61 -8.68 30.26
C SER A 112 -21.37 -10.00 30.10
N GLN A 113 -20.68 -11.13 29.87
CA GLN A 113 -21.28 -12.43 29.57
C GLN A 113 -22.28 -12.40 28.40
N GLN A 114 -22.08 -11.46 27.46
CA GLN A 114 -22.95 -11.27 26.30
C GLN A 114 -22.27 -11.76 25.03
N LEU A 115 -23.03 -12.45 24.18
CA LEU A 115 -22.64 -12.72 22.80
C LEU A 115 -22.71 -11.41 22.00
N VAL A 116 -21.59 -11.04 21.41
CA VAL A 116 -21.40 -9.76 20.73
C VAL A 116 -20.77 -9.94 19.36
N ARG A 117 -20.84 -8.90 18.53
CA ARG A 117 -20.29 -8.89 17.18
C ARG A 117 -19.58 -7.57 16.91
N MET A 118 -18.51 -7.63 16.11
CA MET A 118 -17.67 -6.45 15.87
C MET A 118 -18.28 -5.39 14.96
N TYR A 119 -19.41 -5.67 14.29
CA TYR A 119 -20.14 -4.63 13.58
C TYR A 119 -21.02 -3.76 14.50
N ASP A 120 -21.29 -4.20 15.73
CA ASP A 120 -22.11 -3.44 16.67
C ASP A 120 -21.31 -2.21 17.16
N PRO A 121 -21.83 -0.98 16.99
CA PRO A 121 -21.17 0.27 17.39
C PRO A 121 -20.59 0.26 18.81
N ASP A 122 -21.40 -0.15 19.79
CA ASP A 122 -21.02 -0.13 21.20
C ASP A 122 -19.93 -1.16 21.51
N VAL A 123 -19.96 -2.30 20.81
CA VAL A 123 -18.95 -3.36 20.96
C VAL A 123 -17.61 -2.89 20.39
N ALA A 124 -17.62 -2.36 19.17
CA ALA A 124 -16.42 -1.83 18.53
C ALA A 124 -15.77 -0.72 19.37
N ALA A 125 -16.59 0.20 19.92
CA ALA A 125 -16.12 1.26 20.80
C ALA A 125 -15.52 0.73 22.11
N ARG A 126 -16.15 -0.24 22.77
CA ARG A 126 -15.62 -0.88 23.99
C ARG A 126 -14.31 -1.61 23.74
N VAL A 127 -14.19 -2.31 22.61
CA VAL A 127 -12.93 -2.98 22.23
C VAL A 127 -11.83 -1.94 21.96
N GLU A 128 -12.14 -0.85 21.25
CA GLU A 128 -11.18 0.25 21.02
C GLU A 128 -10.74 0.90 22.33
N GLU A 129 -11.64 1.08 23.30
CA GLU A 129 -11.30 1.60 24.63
C GLU A 129 -10.32 0.68 25.38
N LYS A 130 -10.57 -0.64 25.37
CA LYS A 130 -9.67 -1.64 25.97
C LYS A 130 -8.28 -1.61 25.32
N ILE A 131 -8.21 -1.47 23.99
CA ILE A 131 -6.96 -1.36 23.23
C ILE A 131 -6.22 -0.06 23.61
N THR A 132 -6.91 1.08 23.58
CA THR A 132 -6.32 2.41 23.80
C THR A 132 -5.88 2.65 25.24
N ALA A 133 -6.50 1.96 26.21
CA ALA A 133 -6.05 1.95 27.60
C ALA A 133 -4.61 1.42 27.75
N ARG A 134 -4.21 0.46 26.90
CA ARG A 134 -2.87 -0.16 26.90
C ARG A 134 -1.93 0.44 25.84
N TYR A 135 -2.46 0.90 24.71
CA TYR A 135 -1.67 1.35 23.55
C TYR A 135 -2.11 2.75 23.07
N ARG A 136 -1.34 3.77 23.44
CA ARG A 136 -1.73 5.19 23.26
C ARG A 136 -1.29 5.84 21.94
N ASN A 137 -0.79 5.08 20.97
CA ASN A 137 -0.18 5.66 19.76
C ASN A 137 -0.75 5.04 18.48
N PRO A 138 -2.01 5.38 18.14
CA PRO A 138 -2.67 4.82 16.97
C PRO A 138 -2.15 5.42 15.66
N LEU A 139 -2.27 4.67 14.57
CA LEU A 139 -1.71 5.03 13.26
C LEU A 139 -2.40 6.25 12.62
N LEU A 140 -3.72 6.39 12.78
CA LEU A 140 -4.52 7.40 12.05
C LEU A 140 -4.65 8.73 12.79
N ARG A 141 -3.74 9.02 13.73
CA ARG A 141 -3.76 10.27 14.49
C ARG A 141 -3.67 11.49 13.57
N GLY A 142 -4.67 12.36 13.64
CA GLY A 142 -4.80 13.55 12.78
C GLY A 142 -5.14 13.24 11.31
N GLY A 143 -5.50 11.99 11.02
CA GLY A 143 -5.95 11.51 9.72
C GLY A 143 -7.46 11.25 9.67
N SER A 144 -7.90 10.48 8.67
CA SER A 144 -9.29 10.04 8.51
C SER A 144 -9.39 8.56 8.15
N CYS A 145 -10.56 7.96 8.38
CA CYS A 145 -10.86 6.59 7.98
C CYS A 145 -12.25 6.45 7.36
N TYR A 146 -12.37 5.51 6.42
CA TYR A 146 -13.63 5.17 5.73
C TYR A 146 -13.90 3.66 5.85
N LEU A 147 -15.09 3.29 6.32
CA LEU A 147 -15.50 1.88 6.48
C LEU A 147 -14.53 1.07 7.37
N SER A 148 -13.98 1.73 8.39
CA SER A 148 -13.16 1.13 9.44
C SER A 148 -14.03 0.70 10.61
N LEU A 149 -13.65 -0.35 11.35
CA LEU A 149 -14.33 -0.73 12.61
C LEU A 149 -13.87 0.12 13.80
N PHE A 150 -12.65 0.66 13.73
CA PHE A 150 -12.06 1.51 14.75
C PHE A 150 -11.79 2.92 14.24
N ARG A 151 -11.77 3.90 15.15
CA ARG A 151 -11.38 5.29 14.82
C ARG A 151 -9.89 5.43 14.63
N ALA A 152 -9.08 4.62 15.32
CA ALA A 152 -7.62 4.62 15.19
C ALA A 152 -6.99 6.00 15.42
N GLY A 153 -7.56 6.78 16.34
CA GLY A 153 -7.09 8.12 16.68
C GLY A 153 -7.46 9.22 15.70
N ALA A 154 -8.30 8.94 14.70
CA ALA A 154 -8.95 9.98 13.90
C ALA A 154 -9.84 10.87 14.81
N GLU A 155 -9.85 12.18 14.54
CA GLU A 155 -10.67 13.12 15.30
C GLU A 155 -12.17 12.82 15.13
N HIS A 156 -12.99 13.29 16.07
CA HIS A 156 -14.44 13.07 15.99
C HIS A 156 -14.99 13.68 14.70
N GLY A 157 -15.78 12.90 13.97
CA GLY A 157 -16.33 13.30 12.68
C GLY A 157 -15.41 13.02 11.49
N GLU A 158 -14.16 12.57 11.67
CA GLU A 158 -13.22 12.16 10.61
C GLU A 158 -13.17 10.64 10.40
N ALA A 159 -13.84 9.88 11.26
CA ALA A 159 -14.13 8.47 11.06
C ALA A 159 -15.51 8.34 10.40
N HIS A 160 -15.53 7.93 9.13
CA HIS A 160 -16.70 7.99 8.28
C HIS A 160 -17.21 6.59 7.95
N PHE A 161 -18.51 6.38 8.14
CA PHE A 161 -19.13 5.05 8.04
C PHE A 161 -18.42 4.03 8.95
N CYS A 162 -18.05 4.48 10.15
CA CYS A 162 -17.37 3.70 11.17
C CYS A 162 -18.41 3.38 12.26
N PRO A 163 -18.60 2.12 12.69
CA PRO A 163 -19.51 1.83 13.79
C PRO A 163 -19.17 2.67 15.05
N ALA A 164 -17.91 3.00 15.28
CA ALA A 164 -17.48 3.83 16.40
C ALA A 164 -17.65 5.36 16.23
N ASP A 165 -18.06 5.89 15.05
CA ASP A 165 -18.29 7.33 14.84
C ASP A 165 -19.22 7.66 13.64
N ARG A 166 -20.06 8.70 13.76
CA ARG A 166 -21.07 9.08 12.75
C ARG A 166 -20.57 9.98 11.60
N GLY A 167 -19.27 10.20 11.47
CA GLY A 167 -18.64 10.84 10.30
C GLY A 167 -19.17 12.25 9.94
N TRP A 168 -19.44 12.49 8.64
CA TRP A 168 -19.87 13.79 8.06
C TRP A 168 -21.21 14.31 8.59
N GLY A 169 -21.89 13.57 9.46
CA GLY A 169 -23.23 13.87 9.95
C GLY A 169 -23.43 15.32 10.39
N PRO A 170 -22.59 15.86 11.29
CA PRO A 170 -22.71 17.26 11.73
C PRO A 170 -22.50 18.26 10.58
N ALA A 171 -21.43 18.11 9.79
CA ALA A 171 -21.09 19.02 8.70
C ALA A 171 -22.14 19.03 7.56
N LEU A 172 -22.75 17.89 7.25
CA LEU A 172 -23.84 17.79 6.27
C LEU A 172 -25.17 18.34 6.82
N ARG A 173 -25.44 18.19 8.12
CA ARG A 173 -26.64 18.76 8.76
C ARG A 173 -26.58 20.27 8.85
N GLU A 174 -25.40 20.84 9.03
CA GLU A 174 -25.16 22.28 9.03
C GLU A 174 -25.11 22.88 7.60
N ALA A 175 -24.99 22.03 6.56
CA ALA A 175 -25.01 22.47 5.18
C ALA A 175 -26.44 22.80 4.72
N GLY A 176 -26.75 24.10 4.59
CA GLY A 176 -28.06 24.53 4.10
C GLY A 176 -28.43 24.02 2.68
N PRO A 177 -29.72 24.07 2.28
CA PRO A 177 -30.24 23.44 1.06
C PRO A 177 -29.52 23.84 -0.24
N LEU A 178 -29.12 25.11 -0.33
CA LEU A 178 -28.36 25.61 -1.48
C LEU A 178 -26.98 24.94 -1.61
N LYS A 179 -26.27 24.71 -0.50
CA LYS A 179 -24.99 24.02 -0.50
C LYS A 179 -25.16 22.55 -0.90
N MET A 180 -26.24 21.91 -0.47
CA MET A 180 -26.58 20.54 -0.86
C MET A 180 -26.89 20.43 -2.36
N LEU A 181 -27.70 21.33 -2.92
CA LEU A 181 -27.98 21.40 -4.36
C LEU A 181 -26.69 21.58 -5.18
N LEU A 182 -25.82 22.46 -4.70
CA LEU A 182 -24.56 22.80 -5.34
C LEU A 182 -23.55 21.63 -5.29
N MET A 183 -23.58 20.85 -4.21
CA MET A 183 -22.84 19.59 -4.09
C MET A 183 -23.33 18.54 -5.10
N LEU A 184 -24.66 18.42 -5.29
CA LEU A 184 -25.24 17.53 -6.30
C LEU A 184 -24.82 17.93 -7.72
N ILE A 185 -24.89 19.22 -8.06
CA ILE A 185 -24.50 19.74 -9.37
C ILE A 185 -23.01 19.47 -9.66
N THR A 186 -22.11 19.78 -8.72
CA THR A 186 -20.67 19.55 -8.91
C THR A 186 -20.30 18.08 -9.04
N ASN A 187 -21.13 17.18 -8.52
CA ASN A 187 -20.98 15.74 -8.64
C ASN A 187 -21.94 15.11 -9.67
N ALA A 188 -22.62 15.90 -10.51
CA ALA A 188 -23.63 15.39 -11.44
C ALA A 188 -23.13 14.24 -12.33
N TRP A 189 -21.90 14.32 -12.85
CA TRP A 189 -21.31 13.21 -13.61
C TRP A 189 -21.08 11.95 -12.76
N SER A 190 -20.67 12.12 -11.49
CA SER A 190 -20.54 11.00 -10.56
C SER A 190 -21.90 10.37 -10.30
N LEU A 191 -22.94 11.19 -10.12
CA LEU A 191 -24.32 10.73 -9.92
C LEU A 191 -24.87 10.01 -11.16
N VAL A 192 -24.63 10.53 -12.36
CA VAL A 192 -25.01 9.88 -13.63
C VAL A 192 -24.27 8.55 -13.78
N ARG A 193 -22.96 8.52 -13.54
CA ARG A 193 -22.16 7.29 -13.58
C ARG A 193 -22.65 6.27 -12.56
N THR A 194 -22.87 6.70 -11.32
CA THR A 194 -23.41 5.84 -10.26
C THR A 194 -24.79 5.32 -10.66
N GLY A 195 -25.67 6.16 -11.20
CA GLY A 195 -26.98 5.77 -11.71
C GLY A 195 -26.90 4.72 -12.83
N ALA A 196 -26.00 4.90 -13.80
CA ALA A 196 -25.77 3.90 -14.85
C ALA A 196 -25.24 2.58 -14.29
N LEU A 197 -24.28 2.63 -13.35
CA LEU A 197 -23.76 1.43 -12.68
C LEU A 197 -24.83 0.72 -11.86
N VAL A 198 -25.68 1.47 -11.16
CA VAL A 198 -26.83 0.96 -10.41
C VAL A 198 -27.79 0.24 -11.34
N VAL A 199 -28.09 0.79 -12.53
CA VAL A 199 -28.95 0.12 -13.51
C VAL A 199 -28.32 -1.17 -14.03
N VAL A 200 -27.03 -1.13 -14.40
CA VAL A 200 -26.32 -2.32 -14.90
C VAL A 200 -26.24 -3.41 -13.84
N GLU A 201 -25.83 -3.08 -12.62
CA GLU A 201 -25.76 -4.05 -11.51
C GLU A 201 -27.14 -4.49 -11.06
N GLY A 202 -28.16 -3.64 -11.13
CA GLY A 202 -29.55 -4.01 -10.88
C GLY A 202 -30.06 -5.03 -11.90
N ALA A 203 -29.74 -4.85 -13.18
CA ALA A 203 -30.09 -5.81 -14.23
C ALA A 203 -29.36 -7.15 -14.03
N LEU A 204 -28.05 -7.11 -13.74
CA LEU A 204 -27.27 -8.32 -13.43
C LEU A 204 -27.83 -9.04 -12.19
N ALA A 205 -28.09 -8.30 -11.11
CA ALA A 205 -28.65 -8.84 -9.88
C ALA A 205 -30.05 -9.43 -10.09
N MET A 206 -30.87 -8.86 -10.97
CA MET A 206 -32.17 -9.43 -11.33
C MET A 206 -32.02 -10.73 -12.14
N THR A 207 -31.12 -10.78 -13.12
CA THR A 207 -30.82 -12.04 -13.82
C THR A 207 -30.28 -13.12 -12.89
N ASP A 208 -29.54 -12.71 -11.86
CA ASP A 208 -28.99 -13.60 -10.83
C ASP A 208 -30.06 -14.11 -9.87
N CYS A 209 -31.02 -13.26 -9.49
CA CYS A 209 -32.19 -13.66 -8.72
C CYS A 209 -32.95 -14.77 -9.46
N VAL A 210 -33.22 -14.57 -10.76
CA VAL A 210 -33.89 -15.57 -11.61
C VAL A 210 -33.08 -16.87 -11.67
N ARG A 211 -31.76 -16.82 -11.90
CA ARG A 211 -30.92 -18.03 -11.92
C ARG A 211 -30.85 -18.72 -10.56
N GLY A 212 -30.74 -17.98 -9.47
CA GLY A 212 -30.72 -18.51 -8.11
C GLY A 212 -32.01 -19.26 -7.78
N VAL A 213 -33.15 -18.69 -8.17
CA VAL A 213 -34.47 -19.33 -8.03
C VAL A 213 -34.56 -20.61 -8.86
N ILE A 214 -34.05 -20.62 -10.09
CA ILE A 214 -33.97 -21.84 -10.93
C ILE A 214 -33.08 -22.91 -10.27
N GLN A 215 -32.04 -22.50 -9.54
CA GLN A 215 -31.13 -23.38 -8.80
C GLN A 215 -31.66 -23.77 -7.40
N GLY A 216 -32.92 -23.43 -7.07
CA GLY A 216 -33.56 -23.81 -5.81
C GLY A 216 -33.28 -22.88 -4.62
N GLN A 217 -32.71 -21.69 -4.85
CA GLN A 217 -32.54 -20.68 -3.79
C GLN A 217 -33.84 -19.92 -3.52
N ASP A 218 -34.00 -19.44 -2.29
CA ASP A 218 -35.20 -18.73 -1.83
C ASP A 218 -35.39 -17.38 -2.56
N LEU A 219 -36.54 -17.24 -3.23
CA LEU A 219 -36.90 -16.06 -4.04
C LEU A 219 -36.93 -14.76 -3.24
N ILE A 220 -37.45 -14.80 -2.00
CA ILE A 220 -37.60 -13.61 -1.16
C ILE A 220 -36.22 -13.14 -0.71
N ARG A 221 -35.34 -14.07 -0.32
CA ARG A 221 -33.93 -13.75 0.02
C ARG A 221 -33.16 -13.19 -1.17
N GLU A 222 -33.35 -13.76 -2.36
CA GLU A 222 -32.73 -13.28 -3.60
C GLU A 222 -33.18 -11.85 -3.96
N LEU A 223 -34.49 -11.57 -3.89
CA LEU A 223 -35.06 -10.25 -4.22
C LEU A 223 -34.66 -9.17 -3.21
N MET A 224 -34.70 -9.49 -1.91
CA MET A 224 -34.32 -8.57 -0.82
C MET A 224 -32.84 -8.18 -0.86
N PHE A 225 -32.00 -8.97 -1.54
CA PHE A 225 -30.57 -8.73 -1.62
C PHE A 225 -30.19 -7.72 -2.70
N VAL A 226 -30.99 -7.57 -3.76
CA VAL A 226 -30.66 -6.69 -4.90
C VAL A 226 -30.42 -5.22 -4.45
N PRO A 227 -31.27 -4.60 -3.61
CA PRO A 227 -31.06 -3.23 -3.15
C PRO A 227 -29.81 -3.08 -2.26
N THR A 228 -29.60 -4.04 -1.35
CA THR A 228 -28.45 -4.06 -0.44
C THR A 228 -27.14 -4.21 -1.20
N ARG A 229 -27.09 -5.09 -2.22
CA ARG A 229 -25.93 -5.25 -3.12
C ARG A 229 -25.57 -3.94 -3.79
N VAL A 230 -26.55 -3.28 -4.41
CA VAL A 230 -26.34 -2.03 -5.14
C VAL A 230 -25.84 -0.92 -4.20
N ALA A 231 -26.44 -0.81 -3.01
CA ALA A 231 -26.07 0.19 -2.02
C ALA A 231 -24.66 -0.04 -1.43
N VAL A 232 -24.37 -1.26 -0.95
CA VAL A 232 -23.10 -1.59 -0.29
C VAL A 232 -21.95 -1.58 -1.30
N THR A 233 -22.12 -2.17 -2.49
CA THR A 233 -20.99 -2.38 -3.41
C THR A 233 -20.69 -1.19 -4.33
N ILE A 234 -21.70 -0.38 -4.68
CA ILE A 234 -21.54 0.73 -5.63
C ILE A 234 -21.59 2.07 -4.92
N LEU A 235 -22.69 2.35 -4.21
CA LEU A 235 -22.91 3.67 -3.62
C LEU A 235 -21.84 3.96 -2.56
N MET A 236 -21.60 3.05 -1.62
CA MET A 236 -20.59 3.26 -0.57
C MET A 236 -19.18 3.39 -1.14
N ARG A 237 -18.80 2.55 -2.12
CA ARG A 237 -17.49 2.67 -2.78
C ARG A 237 -17.31 4.04 -3.44
N GLU A 238 -18.34 4.55 -4.13
CA GLU A 238 -18.28 5.87 -4.75
C GLU A 238 -18.23 7.00 -3.71
N LEU A 239 -19.03 6.91 -2.63
CA LEU A 239 -18.99 7.88 -1.52
C LEU A 239 -17.63 7.91 -0.83
N CYS A 240 -17.07 6.75 -0.48
CA CYS A 240 -15.74 6.65 0.12
C CYS A 240 -14.66 7.19 -0.82
N THR A 241 -14.75 6.87 -2.12
CA THR A 241 -13.82 7.42 -3.12
C THR A 241 -13.89 8.94 -3.19
N ILE A 242 -15.09 9.53 -3.11
CA ILE A 242 -15.28 10.98 -3.09
C ILE A 242 -14.71 11.58 -1.80
N GLY A 243 -15.02 10.99 -0.65
CA GLY A 243 -14.53 11.42 0.66
C GLY A 243 -13.01 11.42 0.73
N VAL A 244 -12.37 10.29 0.39
CA VAL A 244 -10.90 10.17 0.33
C VAL A 244 -10.29 11.26 -0.54
N LYS A 245 -10.89 11.57 -1.71
CA LYS A 245 -10.40 12.67 -2.56
C LYS A 245 -10.54 14.05 -1.92
N ILE A 246 -11.55 14.26 -1.10
CA ILE A 246 -11.72 15.50 -0.34
C ILE A 246 -10.65 15.59 0.75
N ASP A 247 -10.33 14.49 1.43
CA ASP A 247 -9.28 14.46 2.44
C ASP A 247 -7.87 14.63 1.87
N ILE A 248 -7.62 14.07 0.69
CA ILE A 248 -6.41 14.35 -0.11
C ILE A 248 -6.34 15.84 -0.45
N ALA A 249 -7.48 16.44 -0.81
CA ALA A 249 -7.56 17.87 -1.09
C ALA A 249 -7.38 18.69 0.20
N ARG A 250 -7.81 18.22 1.36
CA ARG A 250 -7.57 18.86 2.67
C ARG A 250 -6.11 18.72 3.12
N GLY A 251 -5.40 17.69 2.67
CA GLY A 251 -3.98 17.46 2.98
C GLY A 251 -3.76 16.69 4.28
N LEU A 252 -4.71 15.83 4.69
CA LEU A 252 -4.59 15.00 5.89
C LEU A 252 -3.34 14.08 5.82
N PRO A 253 -2.58 13.91 6.90
CA PRO A 253 -1.32 13.16 6.91
C PRO A 253 -1.50 11.68 6.55
N VAL A 254 -2.58 11.06 6.98
CA VAL A 254 -2.86 9.64 6.74
C VAL A 254 -4.35 9.45 6.50
N ILE A 255 -4.70 8.65 5.50
CA ILE A 255 -6.09 8.36 5.11
C ILE A 255 -6.21 6.85 4.94
N TYR A 256 -7.16 6.22 5.64
CA TYR A 256 -7.47 4.81 5.48
C TYR A 256 -8.84 4.62 4.81
N VAL A 257 -8.96 3.65 3.92
CA VAL A 257 -10.24 3.26 3.33
C VAL A 257 -10.32 1.75 3.15
N ASN A 258 -11.42 1.15 3.61
CA ASN A 258 -11.77 -0.22 3.27
C ASN A 258 -12.69 -0.24 2.05
N LEU A 259 -12.31 -0.95 0.99
CA LEU A 259 -13.09 -1.12 -0.22
C LEU A 259 -13.82 -2.45 -0.20
N LEU A 260 -15.11 -2.35 0.12
CA LEU A 260 -16.07 -3.45 0.09
C LEU A 260 -16.44 -3.89 -1.33
N GLY A 261 -16.97 -5.11 -1.44
CA GLY A 261 -17.62 -5.66 -2.62
C GLY A 261 -17.12 -7.04 -3.03
N TYR A 262 -15.84 -7.36 -2.80
CA TYR A 262 -15.32 -8.71 -3.09
C TYR A 262 -15.70 -9.68 -1.97
N ASP A 263 -15.45 -9.30 -0.70
CA ASP A 263 -15.77 -10.08 0.49
C ASP A 263 -17.25 -10.51 0.51
N GLU A 264 -18.18 -9.59 0.28
CA GLU A 264 -19.61 -9.89 0.26
C GLU A 264 -19.97 -10.86 -0.87
N GLN A 265 -19.44 -10.67 -2.07
CA GLN A 265 -19.75 -11.62 -3.15
C GLN A 265 -19.14 -13.01 -2.89
N SER A 266 -17.99 -13.04 -2.22
CA SER A 266 -17.29 -14.29 -1.91
C SER A 266 -18.03 -15.09 -0.84
N HIS A 267 -18.50 -14.44 0.23
CA HIS A 267 -19.39 -15.04 1.22
C HIS A 267 -20.65 -15.67 0.60
N ARG A 268 -21.20 -15.04 -0.44
CA ARG A 268 -22.46 -15.52 -1.04
C ARG A 268 -22.27 -16.57 -2.12
N ARG A 269 -21.30 -16.38 -3.02
CA ARG A 269 -21.16 -17.17 -4.27
C ARG A 269 -19.85 -17.93 -4.34
N GLY A 270 -19.00 -17.80 -3.33
CA GLY A 270 -17.67 -18.35 -3.27
C GLY A 270 -16.60 -17.39 -3.84
N PRO A 271 -15.36 -17.43 -3.30
CA PRO A 271 -14.27 -16.54 -3.70
C PRO A 271 -13.83 -16.71 -5.16
N HIS A 272 -14.08 -17.88 -5.76
CA HIS A 272 -13.74 -18.17 -7.16
C HIS A 272 -14.80 -17.71 -8.16
N SER A 273 -15.95 -17.23 -7.68
CA SER A 273 -17.08 -16.93 -8.56
C SER A 273 -16.74 -15.81 -9.56
N GLY A 274 -17.30 -15.93 -10.77
CA GLY A 274 -17.19 -14.89 -11.78
C GLY A 274 -17.73 -13.54 -11.31
N PHE A 275 -18.66 -13.54 -10.35
CA PHE A 275 -19.25 -12.36 -9.73
C PHE A 275 -18.30 -11.70 -8.73
N ALA A 276 -17.69 -12.45 -7.81
CA ALA A 276 -16.66 -11.91 -6.92
C ALA A 276 -15.53 -11.26 -7.75
N HIS A 277 -15.10 -11.92 -8.83
CA HIS A 277 -14.08 -11.36 -9.73
C HIS A 277 -14.58 -10.18 -10.60
N TRP A 278 -15.89 -10.01 -10.78
CA TRP A 278 -16.45 -8.87 -11.51
C TRP A 278 -16.40 -7.59 -10.67
N THR A 279 -16.69 -7.67 -9.36
CA THR A 279 -16.69 -6.49 -8.48
C THR A 279 -15.30 -5.85 -8.35
N LEU A 280 -14.24 -6.65 -8.52
CA LEU A 280 -12.85 -6.18 -8.56
C LEU A 280 -12.59 -5.09 -9.60
N LYS A 281 -13.33 -5.06 -10.72
CA LYS A 281 -13.20 -3.98 -11.72
C LYS A 281 -13.57 -2.62 -11.15
N GLY A 282 -14.64 -2.57 -10.35
CA GLY A 282 -15.09 -1.35 -9.71
C GLY A 282 -14.13 -0.90 -8.59
N ILE A 283 -13.54 -1.85 -7.87
CA ILE A 283 -12.49 -1.61 -6.88
C ILE A 283 -11.24 -1.05 -7.55
N ASP A 284 -10.75 -1.69 -8.62
CA ASP A 284 -9.60 -1.25 -9.41
C ASP A 284 -9.76 0.18 -9.94
N ASP A 285 -10.94 0.55 -10.46
CA ASP A 285 -11.18 1.92 -10.92
C ASP A 285 -11.29 2.93 -9.77
N ALA A 286 -11.82 2.54 -8.60
CA ALA A 286 -11.82 3.39 -7.40
C ALA A 286 -10.39 3.69 -6.94
N ILE A 287 -9.55 2.65 -6.85
CA ILE A 287 -8.11 2.77 -6.55
C ILE A 287 -7.43 3.68 -7.58
N ALA A 288 -7.73 3.53 -8.88
CA ALA A 288 -7.20 4.39 -9.93
C ALA A 288 -7.59 5.87 -9.76
N ARG A 289 -8.80 6.17 -9.28
CA ARG A 289 -9.24 7.54 -9.02
C ARG A 289 -8.57 8.13 -7.78
N ILE A 290 -8.42 7.35 -6.71
CA ILE A 290 -7.73 7.75 -5.48
C ILE A 290 -6.25 8.02 -5.77
N TRP A 291 -5.57 7.09 -6.43
CA TRP A 291 -4.16 7.22 -6.79
C TRP A 291 -3.87 8.46 -7.64
N ARG A 292 -4.73 8.74 -8.63
CA ARG A 292 -4.61 9.97 -9.45
C ARG A 292 -4.85 11.24 -8.65
N ALA A 293 -5.74 11.22 -7.66
CA ALA A 293 -5.96 12.37 -6.79
C ALA A 293 -4.75 12.60 -5.86
N ALA A 294 -4.19 11.52 -5.31
CA ALA A 294 -3.01 11.54 -4.45
C ALA A 294 -1.81 12.22 -5.13
N HIS A 295 -1.45 11.77 -6.34
CA HIS A 295 -0.32 12.30 -7.11
C HIS A 295 -0.55 13.73 -7.65
N ARG A 296 -1.80 14.19 -7.68
CA ARG A 296 -2.18 15.55 -8.06
C ARG A 296 -2.38 16.47 -6.86
N SER A 297 -2.20 15.99 -5.63
CA SER A 297 -2.39 16.83 -4.44
C SER A 297 -1.35 17.95 -4.40
N ASP A 298 -1.80 19.18 -4.18
CA ASP A 298 -0.92 20.33 -3.98
C ASP A 298 -0.57 20.56 -2.49
N ARG A 299 -1.28 19.90 -1.56
CA ARG A 299 -1.12 20.15 -0.11
C ARG A 299 -0.21 19.16 0.60
N ARG A 300 0.02 17.99 0.02
CA ARG A 300 0.89 16.96 0.62
C ARG A 300 1.45 16.06 -0.48
N ASN A 301 2.57 15.40 -0.22
CA ASN A 301 3.13 14.39 -1.11
C ASN A 301 2.64 13.02 -0.67
N TYR A 302 1.53 12.59 -1.26
CA TYR A 302 0.93 11.30 -0.94
C TYR A 302 1.63 10.14 -1.61
N ASP A 303 1.71 9.04 -0.88
CA ASP A 303 1.90 7.71 -1.41
C ASP A 303 0.66 6.85 -1.16
N VAL A 304 0.49 5.79 -1.94
CA VAL A 304 -0.69 4.92 -1.88
C VAL A 304 -0.24 3.49 -1.74
N TRP A 305 -0.60 2.84 -0.63
CA TRP A 305 -0.36 1.43 -0.36
C TRP A 305 -1.69 0.68 -0.39
N ILE A 306 -1.70 -0.45 -1.07
CA ILE A 306 -2.89 -1.28 -1.25
C ILE A 306 -2.61 -2.61 -0.57
N PHE A 307 -3.54 -3.14 0.21
CA PHE A 307 -3.35 -4.42 0.86
C PHE A 307 -4.70 -5.14 1.01
N SER A 308 -4.67 -6.43 1.29
CA SER A 308 -5.83 -7.16 1.77
C SER A 308 -5.65 -7.50 3.23
N ASP A 309 -6.74 -7.45 4.00
CA ASP A 309 -6.72 -7.78 5.42
C ASP A 309 -6.77 -9.28 5.68
N HIS A 310 -7.45 -10.05 4.84
CA HIS A 310 -7.46 -11.50 4.86
C HIS A 310 -7.92 -12.03 3.49
N GLY A 311 -7.80 -13.33 3.27
CA GLY A 311 -8.49 -13.98 2.15
C GLY A 311 -9.78 -14.66 2.58
N GLN A 312 -10.35 -15.45 1.67
CA GLN A 312 -11.46 -16.36 1.96
C GLN A 312 -11.19 -17.74 1.39
N GLU A 313 -11.59 -18.76 2.14
CA GLU A 313 -11.62 -20.15 1.69
C GLU A 313 -12.98 -20.45 1.05
N GLN A 314 -12.99 -21.27 -0.01
CA GLN A 314 -14.23 -21.85 -0.51
C GLN A 314 -14.68 -22.90 0.51
N ALA A 315 -15.83 -22.68 1.15
CA ALA A 315 -16.31 -23.52 2.22
C ALA A 315 -17.75 -23.98 1.99
N GLN A 316 -18.10 -25.12 2.57
CA GLN A 316 -19.48 -25.61 2.61
C GLN A 316 -20.10 -25.33 3.99
N PRO A 317 -21.34 -24.82 4.06
CA PRO A 317 -22.06 -24.69 5.31
C PRO A 317 -22.24 -26.03 6.03
N TYR A 318 -21.99 -26.03 7.35
CA TYR A 318 -22.18 -27.19 8.21
C TYR A 318 -23.62 -27.73 8.10
N GLU A 319 -24.62 -26.85 8.11
CA GLU A 319 -26.03 -27.26 8.09
C GLU A 319 -26.41 -27.95 6.77
N GLU A 320 -25.86 -27.49 5.65
CA GLU A 320 -26.08 -28.13 4.34
C GLU A 320 -25.38 -29.49 4.26
N ARG A 321 -24.18 -29.61 4.83
CA ARG A 321 -23.41 -30.86 4.85
C ARG A 321 -24.02 -31.92 5.76
N HIS A 322 -24.54 -31.52 6.93
CA HIS A 322 -24.99 -32.44 7.98
C HIS A 322 -26.51 -32.52 8.13
N GLY A 323 -27.28 -31.67 7.44
CA GLY A 323 -28.75 -31.64 7.52
C GLY A 323 -29.32 -31.16 8.85
N ARG A 324 -28.49 -30.63 9.75
CA ARG A 324 -28.86 -30.15 11.10
C ARG A 324 -27.95 -29.02 11.55
N THR A 325 -28.37 -28.24 12.55
CA THR A 325 -27.54 -27.14 13.05
C THR A 325 -26.35 -27.65 13.88
N LEU A 326 -25.28 -26.86 13.99
CA LEU A 326 -24.17 -27.19 14.88
C LEU A 326 -24.64 -27.30 16.34
N GLY A 327 -25.55 -26.44 16.78
CA GLY A 327 -26.13 -26.49 18.12
C GLY A 327 -26.85 -27.81 18.39
N ASP A 328 -27.67 -28.29 17.45
CA ASP A 328 -28.38 -29.58 17.59
C ASP A 328 -27.37 -30.73 17.65
N ALA A 329 -26.36 -30.71 16.79
CA ALA A 329 -25.31 -31.73 16.77
C ALA A 329 -24.49 -31.75 18.07
N LEU A 330 -24.19 -30.59 18.65
CA LEU A 330 -23.52 -30.48 19.96
C LEU A 330 -24.44 -30.96 21.09
N THR A 331 -25.74 -30.63 21.03
CA THR A 331 -26.73 -31.15 21.99
C THR A 331 -26.72 -32.66 22.02
N GLU A 332 -26.76 -33.30 20.85
CA GLU A 332 -26.74 -34.76 20.71
C GLU A 332 -25.39 -35.36 21.11
N ALA A 333 -24.28 -34.76 20.67
CA ALA A 333 -22.94 -35.26 20.97
C ALA A 333 -22.64 -35.26 22.48
N LEU A 334 -23.21 -34.29 23.19
CA LEU A 334 -23.01 -34.05 24.62
C LEU A 334 -24.19 -34.53 25.48
N ALA A 335 -25.19 -35.19 24.89
CA ALA A 335 -26.39 -35.66 25.61
C ALA A 335 -26.08 -36.69 26.71
N ASP A 336 -24.97 -37.42 26.57
CA ASP A 336 -24.51 -38.41 27.54
C ASP A 336 -23.74 -37.78 28.73
N LEU A 337 -23.53 -36.45 28.72
CA LEU A 337 -22.93 -35.75 29.85
C LEU A 337 -23.99 -35.52 30.96
N PRO A 338 -23.61 -35.51 32.25
CA PRO A 338 -24.57 -35.52 33.37
C PRO A 338 -25.49 -34.29 33.49
N THR A 339 -25.23 -33.23 32.73
CA THR A 339 -26.03 -32.00 32.68
C THR A 339 -26.83 -31.99 31.39
N GLU A 340 -28.17 -31.91 31.48
CA GLU A 340 -29.02 -31.73 30.30
C GLU A 340 -28.59 -30.45 29.55
N PRO A 341 -28.06 -30.53 28.30
CA PRO A 341 -27.74 -29.36 27.51
C PRO A 341 -29.04 -28.76 26.96
N ARG A 342 -29.95 -28.30 27.83
CA ARG A 342 -31.22 -27.66 27.44
C ARG A 342 -30.98 -26.19 27.13
N GLY A 343 -30.89 -25.89 25.83
CA GLY A 343 -30.98 -24.54 25.28
C GLY A 343 -29.62 -23.90 25.05
N TYR A 344 -29.20 -23.89 23.78
CA TYR A 344 -28.07 -23.08 23.33
C TYR A 344 -28.56 -21.66 23.02
N HIS A 345 -27.89 -20.65 23.57
CA HIS A 345 -27.91 -19.33 22.96
C HIS A 345 -26.92 -19.34 21.79
N SER A 346 -27.42 -19.20 20.56
CA SER A 346 -26.60 -19.09 19.35
C SER A 346 -26.87 -17.77 18.63
N ASN A 347 -25.84 -17.24 17.97
CA ASN A 347 -25.96 -16.05 17.13
C ASN A 347 -26.68 -16.32 15.78
N GLY A 348 -27.22 -17.52 15.55
CA GLY A 348 -28.24 -17.79 14.53
C GLY A 348 -27.76 -18.08 13.09
N ARG A 349 -28.67 -18.73 12.36
CA ARG A 349 -28.63 -19.31 10.99
C ARG A 349 -28.38 -18.33 9.81
N ARG A 350 -27.80 -17.14 10.02
CA ARG A 350 -27.78 -16.03 9.02
C ARG A 350 -26.36 -15.66 8.58
N GLY A 351 -26.17 -15.33 7.30
CA GLY A 351 -24.87 -14.93 6.73
C GLY A 351 -24.47 -13.49 7.06
N MET A 352 -23.15 -13.23 7.18
CA MET A 352 -22.58 -11.95 7.67
C MET A 352 -22.99 -10.69 6.87
N GLN A 353 -23.37 -10.81 5.60
CA GLN A 353 -23.73 -9.68 4.73
C GLN A 353 -25.05 -9.01 5.10
N LEU A 354 -26.07 -9.80 5.45
CA LEU A 354 -27.37 -9.28 5.90
C LEU A 354 -27.22 -8.53 7.23
N GLU A 355 -26.20 -8.88 8.00
CA GLU A 355 -25.87 -8.23 9.27
C GLU A 355 -25.05 -6.95 9.05
N ARG A 356 -24.07 -6.95 8.13
CA ARG A 356 -23.36 -5.73 7.70
C ARG A 356 -24.29 -4.69 7.09
N ALA A 357 -25.41 -5.08 6.47
CA ALA A 357 -26.43 -4.14 6.00
C ALA A 357 -27.02 -3.25 7.11
N ARG A 358 -27.00 -3.72 8.38
CA ARG A 358 -27.45 -2.97 9.56
C ARG A 358 -26.51 -1.81 9.93
N LEU A 359 -25.20 -1.91 9.64
CA LEU A 359 -24.24 -0.80 9.79
C LEU A 359 -24.69 0.47 9.05
N PHE A 360 -25.46 0.29 7.98
CA PHE A 360 -25.85 1.36 7.08
C PHE A 360 -27.24 1.95 7.39
N GLY A 361 -27.80 1.67 8.56
CA GLY A 361 -28.99 2.36 9.08
C GLY A 361 -30.25 2.20 8.24
N SER A 362 -30.37 1.09 7.52
CA SER A 362 -31.55 0.79 6.72
C SER A 362 -32.72 0.39 7.63
N GLU A 363 -33.46 1.38 8.14
CA GLU A 363 -34.65 1.17 8.99
C GLU A 363 -35.68 0.20 8.37
N TRP A 364 -35.75 0.15 7.04
CA TRP A 364 -36.62 -0.79 6.32
C TRP A 364 -36.15 -2.25 6.41
N ILE A 365 -34.82 -2.48 6.49
CA ILE A 365 -34.23 -3.81 6.75
C ILE A 365 -34.39 -4.16 8.23
N GLN A 366 -34.26 -3.20 9.14
CA GLN A 366 -34.54 -3.42 10.57
C GLN A 366 -35.99 -3.87 10.83
N LYS A 367 -36.98 -3.30 10.13
CA LYS A 367 -38.40 -3.67 10.27
C LYS A 367 -38.77 -5.04 9.67
N MET A 368 -38.00 -5.53 8.70
CA MET A 368 -38.22 -6.84 8.08
C MET A 368 -37.40 -7.97 8.71
N ILE A 369 -36.48 -7.65 9.62
CA ILE A 369 -35.72 -8.65 10.37
C ILE A 369 -36.27 -8.71 11.79
N PRO A 370 -36.86 -9.84 12.23
CA PRO A 370 -37.23 -10.03 13.63
C PRO A 370 -36.01 -9.77 14.54
N GLU A 371 -36.17 -8.88 15.52
CA GLU A 371 -35.20 -8.68 16.59
C GLU A 371 -35.22 -9.89 17.53
N ASP A 372 -34.42 -10.90 17.22
CA ASP A 372 -33.99 -11.88 18.23
C ASP A 372 -32.66 -11.41 18.83
N SER A 373 -32.66 -10.21 19.42
CA SER A 373 -31.62 -9.80 20.35
C SER A 373 -32.16 -10.06 21.75
N PRO A 374 -31.81 -11.18 22.41
CA PRO A 374 -32.25 -11.36 23.79
C PRO A 374 -31.55 -10.33 24.67
N GLN A 375 -32.23 -9.22 24.96
CA GLN A 375 -31.94 -8.43 26.15
C GLN A 375 -32.35 -9.30 27.34
N TYR A 376 -31.38 -9.86 28.05
CA TYR A 376 -31.67 -10.60 29.27
C TYR A 376 -30.92 -10.02 30.47
N ARG A 377 -31.71 -9.74 31.51
CA ARG A 377 -31.31 -9.54 32.91
C ARG A 377 -31.61 -10.86 33.62
N GLY A 378 -30.57 -11.64 33.95
CA GLY A 378 -30.67 -12.86 34.74
C GLY A 378 -29.29 -13.28 35.24
N ASP A 379 -29.21 -13.75 36.49
CA ASP A 379 -27.97 -13.88 37.28
C ASP A 379 -27.15 -15.18 37.04
N GLU A 380 -27.54 -16.07 36.11
CA GLU A 380 -26.80 -17.35 35.87
C GLU A 380 -26.28 -17.52 34.43
N PRO A 381 -24.98 -17.91 34.24
CA PRO A 381 -24.39 -18.14 32.93
C PRO A 381 -24.85 -19.49 32.33
N ARG A 382 -25.67 -19.44 31.27
CA ARG A 382 -26.07 -20.62 30.48
C ARG A 382 -25.03 -20.96 29.39
N LEU A 383 -25.06 -22.22 28.93
CA LEU A 383 -24.28 -22.72 27.80
C LEU A 383 -24.49 -21.83 26.55
N ALA A 384 -23.39 -21.38 25.93
CA ALA A 384 -23.44 -20.47 24.79
C ALA A 384 -22.52 -20.90 23.65
N LEU A 385 -22.99 -20.67 22.42
CA LEU A 385 -22.27 -21.01 21.18
C LEU A 385 -22.14 -19.76 20.31
N ALA A 386 -20.90 -19.29 20.14
CA ALA A 386 -20.58 -18.32 19.11
C ALA A 386 -20.08 -19.06 17.87
N ALA A 387 -20.86 -19.08 16.80
CA ALA A 387 -20.49 -19.72 15.54
C ALA A 387 -20.70 -18.73 14.39
N LEU A 388 -19.61 -18.18 13.87
CA LEU A 388 -19.59 -17.26 12.73
C LEU A 388 -18.37 -17.60 11.89
N GLY A 389 -18.58 -17.86 10.61
CA GLY A 389 -17.51 -18.29 9.71
C GLY A 389 -16.99 -19.69 10.04
N PRO A 390 -15.69 -19.97 9.85
CA PRO A 390 -15.11 -21.29 9.99
C PRO A 390 -14.62 -21.57 11.42
N VAL A 391 -14.91 -20.68 12.38
CA VAL A 391 -14.57 -20.84 13.79
C VAL A 391 -15.83 -20.78 14.63
N ALA A 392 -15.98 -21.77 15.52
CA ALA A 392 -17.02 -21.77 16.54
C ALA A 392 -16.39 -21.91 17.93
N MET A 393 -17.04 -21.33 18.92
CA MET A 393 -16.56 -21.28 20.30
C MET A 393 -17.69 -21.64 21.26
N LEU A 394 -17.43 -22.62 22.11
CA LEU A 394 -18.34 -23.06 23.16
C LEU A 394 -17.94 -22.44 24.50
N TYR A 395 -18.92 -21.91 25.23
CA TYR A 395 -18.72 -21.21 26.50
C TYR A 395 -19.64 -21.77 27.58
N ASN A 396 -19.18 -21.69 28.83
CA ASN A 396 -19.94 -22.03 30.03
C ASN A 396 -20.39 -23.50 30.04
N LEU A 397 -19.50 -24.41 29.62
CA LEU A 397 -19.76 -25.85 29.68
C LEU A 397 -19.31 -26.40 31.04
N GLU A 398 -20.26 -26.91 31.81
CA GLU A 398 -19.96 -27.60 33.06
C GLU A 398 -19.46 -29.02 32.79
N LEU A 399 -18.24 -29.31 33.22
CA LEU A 399 -17.59 -30.60 32.94
C LEU A 399 -17.82 -31.66 34.02
N ASN A 400 -18.16 -31.29 35.27
CA ASN A 400 -18.45 -32.21 36.38
C ASN A 400 -17.50 -33.44 36.44
N SER A 401 -16.19 -33.17 36.45
CA SER A 401 -15.08 -34.16 36.43
C SER A 401 -14.85 -34.93 35.12
N THR A 402 -15.64 -34.67 34.08
CA THR A 402 -15.39 -35.22 32.73
C THR A 402 -14.09 -34.63 32.15
N PRO A 403 -13.16 -35.46 31.65
CA PRO A 403 -11.97 -34.98 30.98
C PRO A 403 -12.32 -34.16 29.73
N ARG A 404 -11.67 -32.99 29.56
CA ARG A 404 -11.84 -32.14 28.38
C ARG A 404 -11.55 -32.87 27.06
N GLU A 405 -10.62 -33.82 27.10
CA GLU A 405 -10.28 -34.70 25.97
C GLU A 405 -11.49 -35.51 25.48
N GLN A 406 -12.27 -36.06 26.40
CA GLN A 406 -13.48 -36.82 26.08
C GLN A 406 -14.53 -35.92 25.41
N VAL A 407 -14.71 -34.70 25.89
CA VAL A 407 -15.62 -33.72 25.28
C VAL A 407 -15.17 -33.34 23.87
N ALA A 408 -13.89 -33.00 23.70
CA ALA A 408 -13.33 -32.66 22.38
C ALA A 408 -13.49 -33.83 21.38
N ARG A 409 -13.23 -35.06 21.83
CA ARG A 409 -13.46 -36.28 21.05
C ARG A 409 -14.91 -36.43 20.62
N LEU A 410 -15.88 -36.26 21.53
CA LEU A 410 -17.31 -36.36 21.21
C LEU A 410 -17.73 -35.31 20.18
N ILE A 411 -17.23 -34.08 20.28
CA ILE A 411 -17.52 -33.02 19.31
C ILE A 411 -16.97 -33.38 17.91
N VAL A 412 -15.76 -33.94 17.82
CA VAL A 412 -15.20 -34.36 16.53
C VAL A 412 -15.95 -35.58 15.96
N GLU A 413 -16.15 -36.63 16.77
CA GLU A 413 -16.68 -37.91 16.31
C GLU A 413 -18.20 -37.89 16.06
N LYS A 414 -18.97 -37.25 16.95
CA LYS A 414 -20.44 -37.22 16.86
C LYS A 414 -20.99 -35.95 16.20
N ALA A 415 -20.40 -34.79 16.50
CA ALA A 415 -20.81 -33.52 15.88
C ALA A 415 -20.05 -33.21 14.56
N GLY A 416 -19.12 -34.06 14.12
CA GLY A 416 -18.50 -33.94 12.79
C GLY A 416 -17.59 -32.72 12.61
N VAL A 417 -17.13 -32.10 13.70
CA VAL A 417 -16.20 -30.96 13.62
C VAL A 417 -14.78 -31.44 13.27
N PRO A 418 -14.08 -30.84 12.30
CA PRO A 418 -12.76 -31.30 11.86
C PRO A 418 -11.65 -31.24 12.92
N LEU A 419 -11.66 -30.19 13.74
CA LEU A 419 -10.64 -29.93 14.76
C LEU A 419 -11.27 -29.18 15.94
N VAL A 420 -11.01 -29.67 17.15
CA VAL A 420 -11.40 -29.01 18.40
C VAL A 420 -10.17 -28.82 19.26
N LEU A 421 -9.93 -27.58 19.71
CA LEU A 421 -8.82 -27.20 20.59
C LEU A 421 -9.36 -26.71 21.94
N TYR A 422 -8.61 -26.98 23.00
CA TYR A 422 -8.94 -26.55 24.35
C TYR A 422 -7.68 -26.40 25.21
N ARG A 423 -7.79 -25.60 26.27
CA ARG A 423 -6.76 -25.52 27.31
C ARG A 423 -6.99 -26.57 28.38
N THR A 424 -5.93 -27.25 28.82
CA THR A 424 -6.02 -28.26 29.89
C THR A 424 -6.33 -27.63 31.24
N ALA A 425 -5.75 -26.45 31.53
CA ALA A 425 -5.99 -25.65 32.72
C ALA A 425 -6.37 -24.20 32.34
N PRO A 426 -7.67 -23.90 32.13
CA PRO A 426 -8.13 -22.57 31.70
C PRO A 426 -7.78 -21.41 32.63
N SER A 427 -7.54 -21.69 33.91
CA SER A 427 -7.09 -20.70 34.90
C SER A 427 -5.60 -20.35 34.77
N ASP A 428 -4.78 -21.19 34.14
CA ASP A 428 -3.34 -20.97 33.97
C ASP A 428 -3.01 -20.41 32.59
N PRO A 429 -2.57 -19.15 32.47
CA PRO A 429 -2.21 -18.53 31.18
C PRO A 429 -1.16 -19.31 30.38
N ALA A 430 -0.30 -20.10 31.05
CA ALA A 430 0.73 -20.92 30.41
C ALA A 430 0.23 -22.32 30.00
N SER A 431 -1.04 -22.63 30.25
CA SER A 431 -1.62 -23.94 29.95
C SER A 431 -1.31 -24.39 28.53
N PRO A 432 -0.89 -25.66 28.35
CA PRO A 432 -0.73 -26.23 27.02
C PRO A 432 -2.09 -26.28 26.31
N VAL A 433 -2.04 -26.20 24.99
CA VAL A 433 -3.21 -26.29 24.12
C VAL A 433 -3.25 -27.70 23.56
N HIS A 434 -4.28 -28.43 23.94
CA HIS A 434 -4.56 -29.78 23.47
C HIS A 434 -5.76 -29.73 22.52
N GLY A 435 -5.99 -30.82 21.79
CA GLY A 435 -7.14 -30.92 20.93
C GLY A 435 -7.43 -32.33 20.50
N TRP A 436 -8.53 -32.44 19.77
CA TRP A 436 -8.90 -33.65 19.06
C TRP A 436 -9.05 -33.32 17.58
N TRP A 437 -8.39 -34.11 16.75
CA TRP A 437 -8.43 -34.05 15.30
C TRP A 437 -9.09 -35.33 14.78
N TYR A 438 -9.59 -35.33 13.54
CA TYR A 438 -10.24 -36.52 12.96
C TYR A 438 -9.34 -37.77 12.90
N LYS A 439 -8.01 -37.65 13.12
CA LYS A 439 -7.08 -38.79 13.23
C LYS A 439 -6.65 -39.11 14.67
N GLY A 440 -7.10 -38.36 15.67
CA GLY A 440 -6.76 -38.60 17.08
C GLY A 440 -6.39 -37.34 17.86
N PRO A 441 -5.85 -37.48 19.08
CA PRO A 441 -5.45 -36.36 19.92
C PRO A 441 -4.29 -35.59 19.31
N VAL A 442 -4.26 -34.28 19.55
CA VAL A 442 -3.21 -33.36 19.07
C VAL A 442 -2.81 -32.37 20.16
N ARG A 443 -1.58 -31.87 20.05
CA ARG A 443 -1.01 -30.87 20.96
C ARG A 443 -0.31 -29.78 20.15
N LEU A 444 -0.53 -28.51 20.54
CA LEU A 444 0.13 -27.38 19.90
C LEU A 444 1.28 -26.85 20.77
N PRO A 445 2.44 -26.49 20.16
CA PRO A 445 2.67 -26.41 18.71
C PRO A 445 3.13 -27.71 18.02
N GLU A 446 3.36 -28.80 18.76
CA GLU A 446 4.08 -29.99 18.29
C GLU A 446 3.43 -30.70 17.09
N ASP A 447 2.11 -30.88 17.11
CA ASP A 447 1.35 -31.57 16.05
C ASP A 447 0.82 -30.61 14.96
N GLY A 448 1.09 -29.31 15.11
CA GLY A 448 0.61 -28.26 14.21
C GLY A 448 0.97 -28.46 12.73
N PRO A 449 2.20 -28.88 12.36
CA PRO A 449 2.55 -29.13 10.96
C PRO A 449 1.68 -30.20 10.29
N GLN A 450 1.20 -31.19 11.05
CA GLN A 450 0.31 -32.23 10.54
C GLN A 450 -1.12 -31.71 10.32
N LEU A 451 -1.58 -30.78 11.18
CA LEU A 451 -2.89 -30.14 11.08
C LEU A 451 -3.01 -29.20 9.88
N LEU A 452 -1.95 -28.45 9.59
CA LEU A 452 -1.92 -27.50 8.47
C LEU A 452 -1.49 -28.13 7.14
N GLY A 453 -0.73 -29.24 7.21
CA GLY A 453 -0.16 -29.87 6.03
C GLY A 453 0.97 -29.05 5.40
N SER A 454 1.72 -29.68 4.50
CA SER A 454 2.91 -29.08 3.87
C SER A 454 2.60 -27.94 2.88
N GLY A 455 1.33 -27.79 2.48
CA GLY A 455 0.90 -26.78 1.51
C GLY A 455 0.43 -25.46 2.12
N HIS A 456 0.40 -25.33 3.45
CA HIS A 456 0.01 -24.09 4.10
C HIS A 456 1.12 -23.02 3.95
N PRO A 457 0.81 -21.77 3.56
CA PRO A 457 1.83 -20.77 3.24
C PRO A 457 2.60 -20.25 4.47
N PHE A 458 1.96 -20.24 5.65
CA PHE A 458 2.54 -19.70 6.90
C PHE A 458 2.37 -20.65 8.09
N PRO A 459 2.88 -21.90 8.02
CA PRO A 459 2.51 -22.93 8.97
C PRO A 459 2.96 -22.61 10.39
N LYS A 460 4.18 -22.11 10.57
CA LYS A 460 4.76 -21.79 11.88
C LYS A 460 3.95 -20.70 12.60
N GLU A 461 3.74 -19.56 11.95
CA GLU A 461 3.02 -18.41 12.50
C GLU A 461 1.56 -18.74 12.78
N THR A 462 0.94 -19.53 11.91
CA THR A 462 -0.46 -19.93 12.09
C THR A 462 -0.61 -20.80 13.33
N ILE A 463 0.30 -21.75 13.56
CA ILE A 463 0.27 -22.61 14.76
C ILE A 463 0.49 -21.78 16.03
N GLU A 464 1.49 -20.89 16.02
CA GLU A 464 1.79 -20.00 17.15
C GLU A 464 0.59 -19.11 17.49
N ASP A 465 0.00 -18.46 16.49
CA ASP A 465 -1.15 -17.59 16.69
C ASP A 465 -2.41 -18.40 17.10
N VAL A 466 -2.64 -19.61 16.57
CA VAL A 466 -3.78 -20.46 17.01
C VAL A 466 -3.64 -20.85 18.48
N ALA A 467 -2.44 -21.23 18.91
CA ALA A 467 -2.17 -21.54 20.31
C ALA A 467 -2.36 -20.31 21.20
N GLN A 468 -1.97 -19.12 20.72
CA GLN A 468 -2.20 -17.86 21.42
C GLN A 468 -3.70 -17.48 21.46
N LEU A 469 -4.43 -17.73 20.38
CA LEU A 469 -5.87 -17.46 20.26
C LEU A 469 -6.66 -18.28 21.29
N CYS A 470 -6.31 -19.56 21.46
CA CYS A 470 -6.91 -20.42 22.50
C CYS A 470 -6.68 -19.89 23.93
N ARG A 471 -5.69 -19.01 24.13
CA ARG A 471 -5.37 -18.36 25.42
C ARG A 471 -5.98 -16.96 25.53
N HIS A 472 -6.68 -16.47 24.51
CA HIS A 472 -7.33 -15.17 24.55
C HIS A 472 -8.39 -15.13 25.68
N THR A 473 -8.50 -13.99 26.37
CA THR A 473 -9.40 -13.84 27.54
C THR A 473 -10.87 -14.13 27.20
N ASP A 474 -11.30 -13.71 26.02
CA ASP A 474 -12.65 -13.92 25.50
C ASP A 474 -12.79 -15.16 24.61
N ALA A 475 -11.79 -16.05 24.54
CA ALA A 475 -11.91 -17.30 23.79
C ALA A 475 -12.87 -18.29 24.50
N GLY A 476 -13.53 -19.12 23.70
CA GLY A 476 -14.33 -20.23 24.21
C GLY A 476 -13.48 -21.28 24.92
N GLU A 477 -14.14 -22.05 25.79
CA GLU A 477 -13.51 -23.17 26.49
C GLU A 477 -13.10 -24.30 25.55
N PHE A 478 -13.86 -24.46 24.48
CA PHE A 478 -13.58 -25.30 23.33
C PHE A 478 -13.68 -24.46 22.06
N MET A 479 -12.60 -24.44 21.29
CA MET A 479 -12.52 -23.78 19.99
C MET A 479 -12.64 -24.83 18.89
N MET A 480 -13.60 -24.64 17.99
CA MET A 480 -13.92 -25.54 16.89
C MET A 480 -13.49 -24.88 15.58
N PHE A 481 -12.74 -25.60 14.76
CA PHE A 481 -12.26 -25.11 13.46
C PHE A 481 -12.84 -25.97 12.33
N GLY A 482 -13.44 -25.30 11.35
CA GLY A 482 -14.02 -25.90 10.15
C GLY A 482 -13.00 -26.25 9.07
N TRP A 483 -11.72 -25.95 9.28
CA TRP A 483 -10.63 -26.26 8.34
C TRP A 483 -9.54 -27.12 9.01
N CYS A 484 -9.07 -28.15 8.31
CA CYS A 484 -7.83 -28.86 8.60
C CYS A 484 -7.32 -29.56 7.33
N ALA A 485 -6.03 -29.93 7.31
CA ALA A 485 -5.43 -30.60 6.18
C ALA A 485 -6.11 -31.95 5.86
N GLY A 486 -6.43 -32.15 4.58
CA GLY A 486 -7.04 -33.38 4.06
C GLY A 486 -8.56 -33.47 4.23
N ARG A 487 -9.23 -32.40 4.69
CA ARG A 487 -10.70 -32.30 4.71
C ARG A 487 -11.16 -31.13 3.84
N GLU A 488 -12.37 -31.26 3.31
CA GLU A 488 -13.01 -30.14 2.62
C GLU A 488 -13.35 -29.03 3.62
N PRO A 489 -12.99 -27.76 3.33
CA PRO A 489 -13.28 -26.63 4.20
C PRO A 489 -14.75 -26.53 4.54
N MET A 490 -15.04 -26.19 5.79
CA MET A 490 -16.37 -26.07 6.34
C MET A 490 -16.52 -24.74 7.06
N THR A 491 -17.73 -24.18 6.99
CA THR A 491 -18.12 -22.98 7.74
C THR A 491 -19.33 -23.30 8.61
N PHE A 492 -19.39 -22.71 9.80
CA PHE A 492 -20.51 -22.86 10.72
C PHE A 492 -21.61 -21.82 10.46
N ALA A 493 -21.41 -20.92 9.50
CA ALA A 493 -22.42 -19.99 8.99
C ALA A 493 -22.95 -20.42 7.61
N MET A 494 -24.11 -19.90 7.22
CA MET A 494 -24.69 -20.15 5.88
C MET A 494 -24.03 -19.26 4.82
N GLU A 495 -22.84 -19.66 4.36
CA GLU A 495 -22.01 -18.95 3.39
C GLU A 495 -21.13 -19.91 2.55
N ASN A 496 -20.72 -19.47 1.36
CA ASN A 496 -19.94 -20.24 0.39
C ASN A 496 -18.45 -19.86 0.37
N GLY A 497 -18.14 -18.65 0.81
CA GLY A 497 -16.80 -18.19 1.11
C GLY A 497 -16.73 -17.91 2.60
N SER A 498 -15.62 -18.25 3.24
CA SER A 498 -15.50 -18.10 4.69
C SER A 498 -14.12 -17.61 5.09
N HIS A 499 -14.07 -16.86 6.19
CA HIS A 499 -12.83 -16.39 6.79
C HIS A 499 -12.96 -16.28 8.32
N GLY A 500 -11.84 -16.22 9.02
CA GLY A 500 -11.73 -16.14 10.48
C GLY A 500 -10.95 -17.28 11.10
N GLY A 501 -10.68 -18.33 10.31
CA GLY A 501 -9.96 -19.53 10.69
C GLY A 501 -8.56 -19.61 10.08
N ILE A 502 -8.11 -20.85 9.89
CA ILE A 502 -6.72 -21.24 9.66
C ILE A 502 -6.48 -21.73 8.22
N GLY A 503 -7.42 -21.49 7.30
CA GLY A 503 -7.30 -21.92 5.92
C GLY A 503 -6.14 -21.21 5.20
N PRO A 504 -5.51 -21.88 4.22
CA PRO A 504 -4.37 -21.33 3.49
C PRO A 504 -4.76 -20.11 2.66
N ASN A 505 -5.97 -20.04 2.11
CA ASN A 505 -6.41 -18.84 1.41
C ASN A 505 -6.81 -17.73 2.39
N GLU A 506 -7.36 -18.05 3.56
CA GLU A 506 -7.72 -17.08 4.59
C GLU A 506 -6.49 -16.33 5.12
N THR A 507 -5.40 -17.08 5.34
CA THR A 507 -4.14 -16.58 5.88
C THR A 507 -3.20 -16.00 4.82
N HIS A 508 -3.55 -16.08 3.53
CA HIS A 508 -2.72 -15.59 2.42
C HIS A 508 -3.27 -14.33 1.81
N ALA A 509 -3.11 -13.23 2.54
CA ALA A 509 -3.36 -11.89 2.05
C ALA A 509 -2.13 -11.33 1.29
N PHE A 510 -2.20 -10.07 0.87
CA PHE A 510 -1.13 -9.41 0.14
C PHE A 510 -0.96 -7.96 0.53
N ALA A 511 0.21 -7.41 0.24
CA ALA A 511 0.47 -5.98 0.22
C ALA A 511 1.09 -5.58 -1.13
N LEU A 512 0.54 -4.54 -1.75
CA LEU A 512 1.01 -3.96 -3.01
C LEU A 512 1.51 -2.55 -2.72
N MET A 513 2.84 -2.39 -2.69
CA MET A 513 3.52 -1.17 -2.22
C MET A 513 4.64 -0.75 -3.19
N PRO A 514 5.04 0.53 -3.20
CA PRO A 514 6.22 0.95 -3.95
C PRO A 514 7.50 0.22 -3.51
N ALA A 515 8.37 -0.12 -4.46
CA ALA A 515 9.61 -0.85 -4.22
C ALA A 515 10.61 -0.14 -3.29
N ASP A 516 10.44 1.17 -3.07
CA ASP A 516 11.28 1.95 -2.16
C ASP A 516 10.85 1.87 -0.67
N ILE A 517 9.82 1.08 -0.35
CA ILE A 517 9.40 0.80 1.02
C ILE A 517 10.20 -0.40 1.55
N PRO A 518 10.95 -0.25 2.67
CA PRO A 518 11.80 -1.33 3.16
C PRO A 518 10.97 -2.48 3.74
N SER A 519 11.29 -3.71 3.33
CA SER A 519 10.83 -4.89 4.06
C SER A 519 11.48 -4.91 5.44
N PRO A 520 10.71 -5.08 6.52
CA PRO A 520 11.26 -5.16 7.88
C PRO A 520 12.02 -6.46 8.13
N ASP A 521 11.70 -7.53 7.40
CA ASP A 521 12.40 -8.82 7.45
C ASP A 521 12.46 -9.45 6.05
N PRO A 522 13.52 -9.16 5.27
CA PRO A 522 13.68 -9.71 3.93
C PRO A 522 13.85 -11.23 3.89
N GLU A 523 14.35 -11.86 4.96
CA GLU A 523 14.62 -13.30 5.00
C GLU A 523 13.31 -14.09 5.16
N ARG A 524 12.35 -13.53 5.88
CA ARG A 524 11.06 -14.17 6.14
C ARG A 524 10.15 -14.24 4.90
N GLY A 525 10.25 -13.27 3.99
CA GLY A 525 9.56 -13.31 2.69
C GLY A 525 8.05 -12.99 2.74
N TYR A 526 7.50 -12.55 3.87
CA TYR A 526 6.13 -12.04 4.00
C TYR A 526 5.99 -11.00 5.11
N TRP A 527 4.95 -10.18 5.01
CA TRP A 527 4.61 -9.10 5.92
C TRP A 527 3.57 -9.51 6.95
N ARG A 528 3.53 -8.80 8.07
CA ARG A 528 2.39 -8.74 9.00
C ARG A 528 1.75 -7.33 9.07
N PRO A 529 0.51 -7.20 9.55
CA PRO A 529 -0.12 -5.88 9.76
C PRO A 529 0.70 -4.95 10.68
N GLU A 530 1.34 -5.48 11.73
CA GLU A 530 2.19 -4.70 12.64
C GLU A 530 3.42 -4.07 11.92
N GLU A 531 3.93 -4.76 10.92
CA GLU A 531 5.05 -4.33 10.11
C GLU A 531 4.64 -3.28 9.09
N LEU A 532 3.48 -3.45 8.44
CA LEU A 532 2.87 -2.39 7.64
C LEU A 532 2.67 -1.12 8.47
N ARG A 533 2.20 -1.26 9.72
CA ARG A 533 2.08 -0.15 10.66
C ARG A 533 3.42 0.53 10.92
N SER A 534 4.46 -0.25 11.20
CA SER A 534 5.79 0.24 11.51
C SER A 534 6.40 0.98 10.31
N ALA A 535 6.30 0.40 9.12
CA ALA A 535 6.71 1.02 7.86
C ALA A 535 5.93 2.32 7.59
N ALA A 536 4.60 2.32 7.76
CA ALA A 536 3.74 3.49 7.57
C ALA A 536 4.15 4.65 8.49
N ARG A 537 4.43 4.36 9.76
CA ARG A 537 4.89 5.36 10.74
C ARG A 537 6.25 5.93 10.39
N LEU A 538 7.18 5.09 9.94
CA LEU A 538 8.49 5.53 9.48
C LEU A 538 8.35 6.44 8.25
N PHE A 539 7.54 6.04 7.28
CA PHE A 539 7.24 6.84 6.08
C PHE A 539 6.66 8.22 6.43
N LEU A 540 5.66 8.27 7.32
CA LEU A 540 5.02 9.52 7.75
C LEU A 540 5.97 10.44 8.54
N ARG A 541 7.03 9.90 9.14
CA ARG A 541 8.11 10.68 9.77
C ARG A 541 9.18 11.14 8.79
N GLY A 542 9.06 10.80 7.51
CA GLY A 542 10.05 11.09 6.48
C GLY A 542 11.32 10.25 6.62
N ALA A 543 11.18 9.00 7.09
CA ALA A 543 12.27 8.04 7.16
C ALA A 543 12.84 7.72 5.77
N ARG A 544 14.03 7.11 5.78
CA ARG A 544 14.81 6.80 4.58
C ARG A 544 14.03 5.80 3.70
N PRO A 545 14.00 5.98 2.36
CA PRO A 545 13.63 4.90 1.47
C PRO A 545 14.57 3.72 1.70
N ALA A 546 14.11 2.50 1.41
CA ALA A 546 14.89 1.29 1.62
C ALA A 546 16.30 1.45 1.01
N PRO A 547 17.39 1.22 1.76
CA PRO A 547 18.68 1.01 1.13
C PRO A 547 18.53 -0.19 0.18
N ALA A 548 19.18 -0.12 -0.98
CA ALA A 548 19.18 -1.24 -1.92
C ALA A 548 19.59 -2.51 -1.16
N ALA A 549 18.76 -3.57 -1.22
CA ALA A 549 19.27 -4.88 -0.87
C ALA A 549 20.55 -5.12 -1.71
N PRO A 550 21.63 -5.66 -1.13
CA PRO A 550 22.83 -5.97 -1.90
C PRO A 550 22.41 -6.80 -3.12
N ARG A 551 22.76 -6.35 -4.33
CA ARG A 551 22.45 -7.10 -5.56
C ARG A 551 22.99 -8.52 -5.36
N ALA A 552 22.11 -9.52 -5.43
CA ALA A 552 22.51 -10.91 -5.31
C ALA A 552 23.46 -11.30 -6.46
N ALA A 553 24.55 -12.01 -6.11
CA ALA A 553 25.67 -12.41 -6.97
C ALA A 553 26.51 -11.23 -7.53
N PRO A 554 27.80 -11.43 -7.89
CA PRO A 554 28.63 -10.37 -8.45
C PRO A 554 28.07 -10.01 -9.83
N VAL A 555 27.18 -9.02 -9.85
CA VAL A 555 26.67 -8.50 -11.10
C VAL A 555 27.87 -7.95 -11.84
N LYS A 556 28.16 -8.41 -13.07
CA LYS A 556 29.27 -7.93 -13.91
C LYS A 556 29.11 -6.47 -14.37
N THR A 557 28.05 -5.79 -13.95
CA THR A 557 27.66 -4.47 -14.46
C THR A 557 27.60 -3.40 -13.38
N LEU A 558 28.33 -2.31 -13.59
CA LEU A 558 28.23 -1.06 -12.85
C LEU A 558 27.03 -0.27 -13.36
N ARG A 559 26.04 0.00 -12.51
CA ARG A 559 24.89 0.85 -12.85
C ARG A 559 25.15 2.31 -12.51
N VAL A 560 25.17 3.17 -13.52
CA VAL A 560 25.33 4.62 -13.36
C VAL A 560 24.03 5.34 -13.71
N MET A 561 23.72 6.41 -12.99
CA MET A 561 22.58 7.30 -13.26
C MET A 561 23.06 8.74 -13.39
N THR A 562 22.61 9.46 -14.42
CA THR A 562 22.69 10.93 -14.47
C THR A 562 21.29 11.52 -14.38
N TYR A 563 21.12 12.58 -13.57
CA TYR A 563 19.83 13.18 -13.34
C TYR A 563 19.91 14.68 -12.98
N ASN A 564 19.43 15.53 -13.88
CA ASN A 564 19.16 16.93 -13.58
C ASN A 564 17.92 17.01 -12.67
N VAL A 565 18.09 17.47 -11.43
CA VAL A 565 17.03 17.47 -10.41
C VAL A 565 16.26 18.78 -10.31
N HIS A 566 16.63 19.80 -11.10
CA HIS A 566 15.95 21.09 -11.15
C HIS A 566 15.73 21.70 -9.75
N SER A 567 16.81 21.79 -8.96
CA SER A 567 16.79 22.25 -7.56
C SER A 567 15.81 21.49 -6.68
N CYS A 568 15.60 20.20 -6.95
CA CYS A 568 14.60 19.32 -6.33
C CYS A 568 13.16 19.88 -6.39
N ARG A 569 12.90 20.80 -7.34
CA ARG A 569 11.60 21.44 -7.54
C ARG A 569 10.89 20.77 -8.72
N GLY A 570 9.84 20.03 -8.38
CA GLY A 570 9.05 19.33 -9.39
C GLY A 570 8.33 20.28 -10.35
N VAL A 571 7.81 19.72 -11.44
CA VAL A 571 6.93 20.44 -12.39
C VAL A 571 5.61 20.88 -11.74
N ASP A 572 5.31 20.34 -10.56
CA ASP A 572 4.25 20.77 -9.66
C ASP A 572 4.62 22.02 -8.81
N GLY A 573 5.86 22.49 -8.90
CA GLY A 573 6.39 23.64 -8.17
C GLY A 573 6.81 23.33 -6.73
N LYS A 574 6.69 22.08 -6.26
CA LYS A 574 7.04 21.70 -4.89
C LYS A 574 8.52 21.33 -4.77
N LEU A 575 9.17 21.84 -3.72
CA LEU A 575 10.53 21.48 -3.34
C LEU A 575 10.52 20.20 -2.50
N SER A 576 11.12 19.11 -2.99
CA SER A 576 11.19 17.84 -2.27
C SER A 576 12.42 17.00 -2.66
N PRO A 577 13.54 17.13 -1.94
CA PRO A 577 14.70 16.25 -2.10
C PRO A 577 14.37 14.77 -1.81
N GLN A 578 13.44 14.51 -0.89
CA GLN A 578 12.96 13.16 -0.58
C GLN A 578 12.41 12.47 -1.82
N ARG A 579 11.63 13.17 -2.66
CA ARG A 579 11.09 12.61 -3.89
C ARG A 579 12.18 12.20 -4.88
N ILE A 580 13.27 12.95 -4.96
CA ILE A 580 14.45 12.58 -5.77
C ILE A 580 15.12 11.32 -5.21
N ALA A 581 15.36 11.28 -3.89
CA ALA A 581 15.92 10.10 -3.23
C ALA A 581 15.05 8.85 -3.45
N ARG A 582 13.73 8.97 -3.41
CA ARG A 582 12.80 7.86 -3.71
C ARG A 582 12.94 7.34 -5.14
N ILE A 583 13.08 8.23 -6.13
CA ILE A 583 13.32 7.82 -7.53
C ILE A 583 14.64 7.06 -7.62
N ILE A 584 15.71 7.59 -7.05
CA ILE A 584 17.03 6.94 -7.07
C ILE A 584 16.95 5.56 -6.41
N ALA A 585 16.30 5.45 -5.25
CA ALA A 585 16.12 4.20 -4.52
C ALA A 585 15.43 3.13 -5.39
N ARG A 586 14.35 3.46 -6.11
CA ARG A 586 13.62 2.49 -6.97
C ARG A 586 14.45 1.87 -8.09
N TYR A 587 15.54 2.52 -8.51
CA TYR A 587 16.38 2.04 -9.62
C TYR A 587 17.74 1.48 -9.17
N HIS A 588 18.07 1.61 -7.88
CA HIS A 588 19.27 1.05 -7.23
C HIS A 588 20.60 1.27 -7.99
N PRO A 589 20.94 2.49 -8.46
CA PRO A 589 22.23 2.74 -9.09
C PRO A 589 23.41 2.55 -8.12
N ASP A 590 24.58 2.19 -8.66
CA ASP A 590 25.87 2.14 -7.96
C ASP A 590 26.44 3.57 -7.76
N VAL A 591 26.31 4.40 -8.80
CA VAL A 591 26.80 5.79 -8.84
C VAL A 591 25.72 6.69 -9.42
N VAL A 592 25.53 7.86 -8.83
CA VAL A 592 24.54 8.85 -9.25
C VAL A 592 25.20 10.21 -9.42
N ALA A 593 25.07 10.77 -10.60
CA ALA A 593 25.47 12.13 -10.93
C ALA A 593 24.25 13.03 -10.99
N LEU A 594 24.23 14.04 -10.13
CA LEU A 594 23.14 14.98 -9.99
C LEU A 594 23.58 16.36 -10.48
N GLN A 595 22.69 17.04 -11.20
CA GLN A 595 22.88 18.42 -11.66
C GLN A 595 21.78 19.33 -11.08
N GLU A 596 22.07 20.63 -11.01
CA GLU A 596 21.17 21.68 -10.51
C GLU A 596 20.78 21.59 -9.02
N LEU A 597 21.71 21.21 -8.15
CA LEU A 597 21.45 21.15 -6.71
C LEU A 597 21.65 22.53 -6.04
N ASP A 598 20.71 22.91 -5.17
CA ASP A 598 20.88 24.05 -4.27
C ASP A 598 21.54 23.62 -2.95
N VAL A 599 22.47 24.43 -2.46
CA VAL A 599 23.04 24.32 -1.11
C VAL A 599 22.99 25.69 -0.44
N LYS A 600 22.30 25.78 0.69
CA LYS A 600 22.14 27.00 1.51
C LYS A 600 21.47 28.20 0.81
N ARG A 601 20.90 28.04 -0.39
CA ARG A 601 20.20 29.13 -1.10
C ARG A 601 18.90 29.53 -0.41
N GLN A 602 18.60 30.83 -0.34
CA GLN A 602 17.32 31.35 0.18
C GLN A 602 16.11 30.73 -0.55
N ARG A 603 16.18 30.54 -1.86
CA ARG A 603 15.09 29.92 -2.67
C ARG A 603 14.75 28.48 -2.26
N SER A 604 15.68 27.82 -1.57
CA SER A 604 15.56 26.46 -1.04
C SER A 604 15.35 26.42 0.48
N GLY A 605 15.26 27.58 1.14
CA GLY A 605 15.16 27.69 2.60
C GLY A 605 16.43 27.31 3.35
N GLY A 606 17.60 27.42 2.70
CA GLY A 606 18.90 27.10 3.33
C GLY A 606 19.28 25.60 3.33
N LEU A 607 18.53 24.75 2.63
CA LEU A 607 18.71 23.30 2.66
C LEU A 607 19.92 22.84 1.82
N ASP A 608 20.73 21.92 2.35
CA ASP A 608 21.74 21.18 1.56
C ASP A 608 21.07 19.99 0.90
N GLN A 609 20.76 20.12 -0.40
CA GLN A 609 20.03 19.10 -1.14
C GLN A 609 20.87 17.83 -1.36
N ALA A 610 22.16 18.00 -1.64
CA ALA A 610 23.07 16.89 -1.88
C ALA A 610 23.22 16.03 -0.63
N GLU A 611 23.49 16.65 0.52
CA GLU A 611 23.60 15.98 1.81
C GLU A 611 22.29 15.27 2.18
N ARG A 612 21.13 15.93 1.98
CA ARG A 612 19.83 15.35 2.30
C ARG A 612 19.55 14.10 1.48
N ILE A 613 19.82 14.13 0.17
CA ILE A 613 19.62 12.98 -0.73
C ILE A 613 20.59 11.84 -0.34
N ALA A 614 21.87 12.14 -0.15
CA ALA A 614 22.90 11.17 0.24
C ALA A 614 22.55 10.46 1.57
N ARG A 615 22.13 11.23 2.59
CA ARG A 615 21.67 10.69 3.88
C ARG A 615 20.45 9.79 3.75
N LEU A 616 19.51 10.12 2.86
CA LEU A 616 18.32 9.30 2.63
C LEU A 616 18.65 7.98 1.93
N LEU A 617 19.65 7.99 1.05
CA LEU A 617 20.10 6.81 0.29
C LEU A 617 21.18 5.99 1.00
N ALA A 618 21.71 6.49 2.12
CA ALA A 618 22.90 5.95 2.77
C ALA A 618 24.09 5.81 1.79
N MET A 619 24.32 6.84 0.98
CA MET A 619 25.43 6.92 0.02
C MET A 619 26.44 7.97 0.47
N ASP A 620 27.71 7.75 0.14
CA ASP A 620 28.74 8.77 0.20
C ASP A 620 28.54 9.78 -0.93
N TYR A 621 29.00 11.02 -0.75
CA TYR A 621 28.83 12.06 -1.76
C TYR A 621 29.98 13.06 -1.82
N HIS A 622 30.25 13.55 -3.03
CA HIS A 622 31.10 14.72 -3.27
C HIS A 622 30.29 15.79 -4.00
N PHE A 623 30.26 17.00 -3.44
CA PHE A 623 29.54 18.15 -4.00
C PHE A 623 30.51 19.25 -4.47
N HIS A 624 30.23 19.83 -5.63
CA HIS A 624 30.91 21.02 -6.15
C HIS A 624 29.93 22.16 -6.43
N PRO A 625 30.07 23.30 -5.74
CA PRO A 625 29.35 24.52 -6.08
C PRO A 625 29.96 25.20 -7.33
N ALA A 626 29.20 25.22 -8.42
CA ALA A 626 29.54 25.96 -9.64
C ALA A 626 29.26 27.48 -9.52
N LEU A 627 28.29 27.88 -8.68
CA LEU A 627 28.06 29.28 -8.31
C LEU A 627 28.33 29.52 -6.81
N HIS A 628 29.07 30.58 -6.50
CA HIS A 628 29.26 31.12 -5.15
C HIS A 628 28.69 32.54 -5.11
N MET A 629 27.68 32.76 -4.28
CA MET A 629 27.22 34.10 -3.87
C MET A 629 27.15 34.09 -2.35
N GLU A 630 28.12 34.72 -1.68
CA GLU A 630 28.27 34.70 -0.22
C GLU A 630 28.32 33.26 0.36
N GLU A 631 27.33 32.84 1.15
CA GLU A 631 27.20 31.47 1.69
C GLU A 631 26.34 30.52 0.83
N GLU A 632 25.75 31.01 -0.27
CA GLU A 632 24.88 30.26 -1.17
C GLU A 632 25.65 29.54 -2.28
N ARG A 633 25.28 28.28 -2.53
CA ARG A 633 25.96 27.37 -3.46
C ARG A 633 24.97 26.71 -4.41
N TYR A 634 25.36 26.55 -5.66
CA TYR A 634 24.60 25.79 -6.67
C TYR A 634 25.55 25.02 -7.55
N GLY A 635 25.27 23.76 -7.83
CA GLY A 635 26.14 22.97 -8.71
C GLY A 635 25.80 21.49 -8.74
N ASP A 636 26.84 20.69 -8.96
CA ASP A 636 26.73 19.29 -9.33
C ASP A 636 27.28 18.39 -8.21
N ALA A 637 26.74 17.17 -8.11
CA ALA A 637 27.17 16.18 -7.12
C ALA A 637 27.38 14.81 -7.77
N ILE A 638 28.28 14.02 -7.19
CA ILE A 638 28.34 12.57 -7.43
C ILE A 638 28.12 11.86 -6.10
N LEU A 639 27.19 10.91 -6.08
CA LEU A 639 26.87 10.04 -4.96
C LEU A 639 27.25 8.60 -5.33
N SER A 640 27.75 7.82 -4.38
CA SER A 640 28.01 6.40 -4.60
C SER A 640 27.79 5.58 -3.34
N ARG A 641 27.38 4.32 -3.52
CA ARG A 641 27.43 3.29 -2.48
C ARG A 641 28.72 2.46 -2.50
N LEU A 642 29.59 2.72 -3.47
CA LEU A 642 30.90 2.11 -3.62
C LEU A 642 31.98 3.06 -3.08
N PRO A 643 33.14 2.55 -2.66
CA PRO A 643 34.26 3.41 -2.31
C PRO A 643 34.62 4.32 -3.48
N MET A 644 34.72 5.62 -3.21
CA MET A 644 35.12 6.60 -4.21
C MET A 644 36.06 7.65 -3.63
N ARG A 645 36.89 8.23 -4.49
CA ARG A 645 37.83 9.29 -4.16
C ARG A 645 37.65 10.47 -5.11
N LEU A 646 37.50 11.67 -4.55
CA LEU A 646 37.53 12.90 -5.34
C LEU A 646 38.91 13.08 -5.99
N VAL A 647 38.92 13.27 -7.31
CA VAL A 647 40.15 13.56 -8.07
C VAL A 647 40.26 15.05 -8.37
N LYS A 648 39.20 15.64 -8.95
CA LYS A 648 39.16 17.07 -9.26
C LYS A 648 37.72 17.60 -9.21
N LYS A 649 37.56 18.86 -8.84
CA LYS A 649 36.33 19.63 -9.05
C LYS A 649 36.70 21.08 -9.34
N ASP A 650 36.13 21.66 -10.38
CA ASP A 650 36.56 22.99 -10.85
C ASP A 650 35.49 23.66 -11.72
N ILE A 651 35.60 24.98 -11.86
CA ILE A 651 34.77 25.80 -12.75
C ILE A 651 35.25 25.62 -14.20
N LEU A 652 34.33 25.42 -15.12
CA LEU A 652 34.60 25.34 -16.54
C LEU A 652 34.59 26.75 -17.19
N PRO A 653 35.26 26.93 -18.35
CA PRO A 653 35.29 28.22 -19.02
C PRO A 653 33.89 28.78 -19.31
N GLY A 654 33.68 30.04 -18.96
CA GLY A 654 32.44 30.76 -19.24
C GLY A 654 32.30 31.19 -20.70
N PRO A 655 31.22 31.92 -21.03
CA PRO A 655 31.03 32.48 -22.36
C PRO A 655 32.20 33.40 -22.76
N PRO A 656 32.48 33.57 -24.06
CA PRO A 656 33.49 34.53 -24.51
C PRO A 656 33.25 35.93 -23.92
N ASP A 657 34.31 36.57 -23.42
CA ASP A 657 34.26 37.93 -22.89
C ASP A 657 33.94 38.91 -24.04
N ASP A 658 32.74 39.49 -24.04
CA ASP A 658 32.42 40.67 -24.87
C ASP A 658 32.36 41.92 -23.97
N LYS A 659 33.51 42.29 -23.41
CA LYS A 659 33.67 43.51 -22.61
C LYS A 659 33.85 44.78 -23.48
N SER A 660 33.93 44.64 -24.81
CA SER A 660 34.19 45.74 -25.75
C SER A 660 32.95 46.52 -26.19
N SER A 661 31.74 45.98 -26.02
CA SER A 661 30.51 46.66 -26.43
C SER A 661 29.68 47.14 -25.23
N ARG A 662 29.53 48.46 -25.06
CA ARG A 662 28.54 49.07 -24.13
C ARG A 662 27.10 48.63 -24.41
N PHE A 663 26.84 48.01 -25.56
CA PHE A 663 25.55 47.48 -26.01
C PHE A 663 25.51 45.94 -26.07
N SER A 664 26.46 45.23 -25.44
CA SER A 664 26.48 43.75 -25.51
C SER A 664 25.23 43.14 -24.84
N PRO A 665 24.44 42.32 -25.56
CA PRO A 665 23.29 41.62 -24.99
C PRO A 665 23.69 40.63 -23.87
N ALA A 666 24.99 40.32 -23.72
CA ALA A 666 25.52 39.47 -22.66
C ALA A 666 25.27 40.01 -21.24
N ARG A 667 25.17 41.33 -21.03
CA ARG A 667 24.84 41.92 -19.72
C ARG A 667 23.42 41.61 -19.24
N PHE A 668 22.52 41.34 -20.19
CA PHE A 668 21.14 40.95 -19.92
C PHE A 668 20.90 39.46 -20.12
N ASN A 669 21.97 38.67 -20.36
CA ASN A 669 21.89 37.22 -20.53
C ASN A 669 22.02 36.54 -19.15
N PRO A 670 20.95 35.93 -18.61
CA PRO A 670 21.01 35.22 -17.34
C PRO A 670 22.03 34.07 -17.35
N ALA A 671 22.36 33.51 -18.53
CA ALA A 671 23.35 32.44 -18.67
C ALA A 671 24.78 32.89 -18.32
N ALA A 672 25.09 34.20 -18.39
CA ALA A 672 26.40 34.74 -17.98
C ALA A 672 26.54 34.89 -16.45
N GLN A 673 25.48 34.64 -15.67
CA GLN A 673 25.43 34.86 -14.22
C GLN A 673 25.48 33.55 -13.41
N GLU A 674 25.48 32.37 -14.05
CA GLU A 674 25.60 31.06 -13.39
C GLU A 674 26.79 30.29 -13.96
N PRO A 675 27.99 30.33 -13.32
CA PRO A 675 29.15 29.58 -13.78
C PRO A 675 28.84 28.08 -13.76
N ARG A 676 29.43 27.35 -14.71
CA ARG A 676 29.30 25.89 -14.86
C ARG A 676 30.58 25.21 -14.39
N GLY A 677 30.48 23.97 -13.91
CA GLY A 677 31.61 23.23 -13.38
C GLY A 677 31.59 21.77 -13.79
N ALA A 678 32.61 21.04 -13.32
CA ALA A 678 32.64 19.59 -13.41
C ALA A 678 33.19 18.97 -12.13
N VAL A 679 32.76 17.75 -11.85
CA VAL A 679 33.21 16.91 -10.73
C VAL A 679 33.75 15.62 -11.29
N TRP A 680 34.97 15.26 -10.90
CA TRP A 680 35.65 14.03 -11.29
C TRP A 680 35.98 13.21 -10.05
N VAL A 681 35.42 12.00 -9.99
CA VAL A 681 35.73 10.99 -8.98
C VAL A 681 36.29 9.73 -9.63
N GLU A 682 37.09 9.00 -8.85
CA GLU A 682 37.51 7.64 -9.12
C GLU A 682 36.69 6.71 -8.22
N VAL A 683 36.01 5.73 -8.81
CA VAL A 683 35.18 4.74 -8.10
C VAL A 683 35.86 3.38 -8.14
N ASP A 684 35.98 2.72 -7.00
CA ASP A 684 36.41 1.34 -6.92
C ASP A 684 35.22 0.40 -7.13
N TYR A 685 35.27 -0.37 -8.22
CA TYR A 685 34.29 -1.40 -8.53
C TYR A 685 35.00 -2.75 -8.64
N ASN A 686 34.89 -3.56 -7.58
CA ASN A 686 35.51 -4.89 -7.49
C ASN A 686 37.03 -4.86 -7.78
N GLY A 687 37.75 -3.86 -7.26
CA GLY A 687 39.19 -3.69 -7.46
C GLY A 687 39.57 -3.01 -8.78
N LYS A 688 38.60 -2.66 -9.63
CA LYS A 688 38.83 -1.87 -10.85
C LYS A 688 38.46 -0.41 -10.60
N HIS A 689 39.39 0.48 -10.92
CA HIS A 689 39.18 1.92 -10.80
C HIS A 689 38.52 2.49 -12.06
N VAL A 690 37.34 3.08 -11.89
CA VAL A 690 36.53 3.69 -12.95
C VAL A 690 36.51 5.20 -12.75
N GLN A 691 36.83 5.96 -13.80
CA GLN A 691 36.87 7.42 -13.78
C GLN A 691 35.52 7.99 -14.22
N ILE A 692 34.85 8.73 -13.33
CA ILE A 692 33.50 9.26 -13.58
C ILE A 692 33.50 10.78 -13.44
N LEU A 693 33.12 11.45 -14.53
CA LEU A 693 33.01 12.90 -14.62
C LEU A 693 31.54 13.31 -14.77
N ASN A 694 31.06 14.18 -13.89
CA ASN A 694 29.75 14.82 -13.93
C ASN A 694 29.89 16.29 -14.32
N THR A 695 29.03 16.79 -15.21
CA THR A 695 28.99 18.21 -15.58
C THR A 695 27.59 18.67 -16.00
N HIS A 696 27.38 19.97 -15.95
CA HIS A 696 26.23 20.65 -16.55
C HIS A 696 26.74 21.79 -17.44
N LEU A 697 26.59 21.66 -18.77
CA LEU A 697 27.11 22.64 -19.71
C LEU A 697 26.20 23.87 -19.88
N GLY A 698 26.80 24.97 -20.35
CA GLY A 698 26.12 26.24 -20.56
C GLY A 698 25.05 26.23 -21.66
N LEU A 699 24.24 27.28 -21.69
CA LEU A 699 23.12 27.39 -22.65
C LEU A 699 23.57 27.91 -24.02
N SER A 700 24.69 28.63 -24.10
CA SER A 700 25.18 29.19 -25.36
C SER A 700 26.13 28.22 -26.08
N LYS A 701 26.01 28.11 -27.40
CA LYS A 701 26.87 27.23 -28.22
C LYS A 701 28.37 27.54 -28.04
N ALA A 702 28.74 28.82 -28.03
CA ALA A 702 30.13 29.25 -27.91
C ALA A 702 30.74 28.83 -26.56
N GLU A 703 29.98 29.00 -25.47
CA GLU A 703 30.37 28.55 -24.14
C GLU A 703 30.51 27.03 -24.09
N ARG A 704 29.51 26.27 -24.55
CA ARG A 704 29.56 24.80 -24.53
C ARG A 704 30.77 24.25 -25.29
N LEU A 705 31.14 24.84 -26.43
CA LEU A 705 32.33 24.41 -27.17
C LEU A 705 33.62 24.64 -26.37
N ARG A 706 33.78 25.78 -25.71
CA ARG A 706 34.94 26.03 -24.83
C ARG A 706 34.98 25.05 -23.66
N GLN A 707 33.82 24.74 -23.08
CA GLN A 707 33.70 23.78 -21.98
C GLN A 707 34.04 22.35 -22.44
N VAL A 708 33.57 21.93 -23.62
CA VAL A 708 33.90 20.62 -24.21
C VAL A 708 35.40 20.51 -24.52
N GLU A 709 36.03 21.54 -25.10
CA GLU A 709 37.48 21.51 -25.34
C GLU A 709 38.27 21.44 -24.03
N ALA A 710 37.83 22.17 -22.99
CA ALA A 710 38.45 22.08 -21.66
C ALA A 710 38.32 20.66 -21.07
N LEU A 711 37.13 20.05 -21.12
CA LEU A 711 36.88 18.69 -20.63
C LEU A 711 37.70 17.63 -21.39
N LEU A 712 37.94 17.81 -22.68
CA LEU A 712 38.81 16.93 -23.48
C LEU A 712 40.32 17.20 -23.27
N GLY A 713 40.66 18.31 -22.60
CA GLY A 713 42.02 18.78 -22.39
C GLY A 713 42.79 18.02 -21.30
N PRO A 714 44.07 18.39 -21.10
CA PRO A 714 44.97 17.75 -20.14
C PRO A 714 44.57 17.95 -18.68
N GLU A 715 43.70 18.91 -18.38
CA GLU A 715 43.18 19.15 -17.02
C GLU A 715 42.10 18.15 -16.59
N TRP A 716 41.54 17.37 -17.54
CA TRP A 716 40.37 16.52 -17.31
C TRP A 716 40.54 15.14 -17.97
N LEU A 717 39.88 14.87 -19.10
CA LEU A 717 39.86 13.53 -19.71
C LEU A 717 41.21 13.08 -20.27
N ALA A 718 42.09 14.02 -20.61
CA ALA A 718 43.47 13.72 -21.04
C ALA A 718 44.49 13.86 -19.90
N HIS A 719 44.03 14.00 -18.65
CA HIS A 719 44.91 14.11 -17.50
C HIS A 719 45.68 12.79 -17.26
N PRO A 720 46.99 12.83 -16.91
CA PRO A 720 47.80 11.62 -16.72
C PRO A 720 47.29 10.64 -15.65
N ASN A 721 46.53 11.15 -14.68
CA ASN A 721 45.90 10.35 -13.61
C ASN A 721 44.52 9.80 -14.02
N CYS A 722 43.95 10.20 -15.15
CA CYS A 722 42.66 9.68 -15.65
C CYS A 722 42.90 8.35 -16.38
N ARG A 723 43.22 7.31 -15.59
CA ARG A 723 43.58 5.97 -16.08
C ARG A 723 42.43 4.99 -15.83
N GLY A 724 42.28 4.01 -16.73
CA GLY A 724 41.20 3.02 -16.69
C GLY A 724 39.92 3.52 -17.37
N PRO A 725 38.80 2.78 -17.27
CA PRO A 725 37.54 3.10 -17.93
C PRO A 725 37.00 4.49 -17.58
N ARG A 726 36.73 5.32 -18.59
CA ARG A 726 36.27 6.71 -18.43
C ARG A 726 34.80 6.89 -18.80
N LEU A 727 34.08 7.64 -17.96
CA LEU A 727 32.71 8.09 -18.20
C LEU A 727 32.64 9.61 -18.07
N LEU A 728 31.95 10.24 -19.01
CA LEU A 728 31.53 11.65 -18.90
C LEU A 728 30.01 11.71 -19.06
N LEU A 729 29.31 12.25 -18.08
CA LEU A 729 27.86 12.24 -18.04
C LEU A 729 27.30 13.53 -17.43
N GLY A 730 26.04 13.82 -17.70
CA GLY A 730 25.39 15.04 -17.23
C GLY A 730 24.39 15.64 -18.20
N ASP A 731 24.00 16.88 -17.93
CA ASP A 731 23.17 17.70 -18.81
C ASP A 731 24.06 18.58 -19.69
N PHE A 732 24.11 18.28 -20.98
CA PHE A 732 24.98 18.98 -21.92
C PHE A 732 24.29 20.17 -22.58
N ASN A 733 22.98 20.36 -22.37
CA ASN A 733 22.20 21.36 -23.12
C ASN A 733 22.41 21.29 -24.65
N ALA A 734 22.75 20.10 -25.18
CA ALA A 734 23.17 19.88 -26.55
C ALA A 734 22.48 18.65 -27.16
N LEU A 735 21.99 18.80 -28.40
CA LEU A 735 21.39 17.70 -29.16
C LEU A 735 22.47 16.72 -29.67
N PRO A 736 22.16 15.43 -29.88
CA PRO A 736 23.15 14.42 -30.28
C PRO A 736 23.96 14.77 -31.54
N ASN A 737 23.35 15.48 -32.51
CA ASN A 737 23.99 15.86 -33.77
C ASN A 737 24.73 17.20 -33.72
N SER A 738 24.81 17.84 -32.55
CA SER A 738 25.48 19.12 -32.39
C SER A 738 27.00 18.98 -32.54
N ILE A 739 27.69 20.10 -32.74
CA ILE A 739 29.17 20.10 -32.91
C ILE A 739 29.84 19.65 -31.61
N GLU A 740 29.29 20.06 -30.47
CA GLU A 740 29.71 19.70 -29.12
C GLU A 740 29.69 18.17 -28.92
N CYS A 741 28.56 17.52 -29.22
CA CYS A 741 28.42 16.06 -29.10
C CYS A 741 29.30 15.31 -30.12
N LYS A 742 29.42 15.81 -31.36
CA LYS A 742 30.35 15.23 -32.36
C LYS A 742 31.80 15.32 -31.91
N ARG A 743 32.19 16.42 -31.28
CA ARG A 743 33.53 16.63 -30.76
C ARG A 743 33.85 15.67 -29.62
N LEU A 744 32.93 15.49 -28.66
CA LEU A 744 33.04 14.45 -27.63
C LEU A 744 33.10 13.05 -28.26
N GLY A 745 32.28 12.81 -29.28
CA GLY A 745 32.22 11.58 -30.08
C GLY A 745 33.53 11.20 -30.79
N SER A 746 34.48 12.14 -30.91
CA SER A 746 35.81 11.85 -31.47
C SER A 746 36.73 11.10 -30.49
N ARG A 747 36.39 11.06 -29.20
CA ARG A 747 37.18 10.39 -28.15
C ARG A 747 36.36 9.43 -27.28
N LEU A 748 35.05 9.63 -27.18
CA LEU A 748 34.14 8.83 -26.38
C LEU A 748 32.97 8.34 -27.24
N HIS A 749 32.21 7.37 -26.76
CA HIS A 749 31.01 6.86 -27.42
C HIS A 749 29.75 7.21 -26.63
N ASP A 750 28.69 7.62 -27.33
CA ASP A 750 27.35 7.81 -26.74
C ASP A 750 26.79 6.44 -26.31
N ALA A 751 26.55 6.26 -25.01
CA ALA A 751 26.07 5.00 -24.45
C ALA A 751 24.71 4.57 -25.01
N GLN A 752 23.83 5.52 -25.36
CA GLN A 752 22.54 5.18 -25.98
C GLN A 752 22.70 4.63 -27.40
N ILE A 753 23.78 4.95 -28.09
CA ILE A 753 24.05 4.43 -29.44
C ILE A 753 24.74 3.05 -29.36
N LYS A 754 25.48 2.79 -28.29
CA LYS A 754 26.22 1.52 -28.11
C LYS A 754 25.42 0.41 -27.45
N ALA A 755 24.33 0.73 -26.76
CA ALA A 755 23.51 -0.29 -26.12
C ALA A 755 22.81 -1.20 -27.14
N PRO A 756 22.84 -2.53 -26.96
CA PRO A 756 22.23 -3.47 -27.88
C PRO A 756 20.71 -3.30 -27.90
N GLU A 757 20.12 -3.40 -29.10
CA GLU A 757 18.67 -3.36 -29.32
C GLU A 757 17.95 -2.13 -28.72
N HIS A 758 18.69 -1.04 -28.46
CA HIS A 758 18.15 0.15 -27.82
C HIS A 758 17.87 1.26 -28.84
N ILE A 759 16.68 1.86 -28.74
CA ILE A 759 16.34 3.07 -29.49
C ILE A 759 16.60 4.28 -28.59
N PRO A 760 17.45 5.24 -28.99
CA PRO A 760 17.76 6.39 -28.15
C PRO A 760 16.53 7.19 -27.74
N LEU A 761 16.45 7.53 -26.46
CA LEU A 761 15.29 8.18 -25.84
C LEU A 761 15.65 9.57 -25.33
N GLY A 762 14.71 10.51 -25.51
CA GLY A 762 14.76 11.82 -24.87
C GLY A 762 14.49 11.74 -23.37
N THR A 763 15.00 12.75 -22.67
CA THR A 763 14.88 12.97 -21.22
C THR A 763 14.15 14.28 -20.91
N PHE A 764 14.12 15.23 -21.86
CA PHE A 764 13.50 16.54 -21.71
C PHE A 764 12.37 16.78 -22.73
N PHE A 765 11.27 17.46 -22.40
CA PHE A 765 10.76 17.77 -21.06
C PHE A 765 10.11 16.52 -20.47
N SER A 766 10.22 16.28 -19.17
CA SER A 766 9.91 14.99 -18.53
C SER A 766 8.52 14.41 -18.87
N ARG A 767 7.50 15.26 -19.03
CA ARG A 767 6.14 14.84 -19.43
C ARG A 767 5.98 14.49 -20.91
N MET A 768 6.82 15.05 -21.78
CA MET A 768 6.89 14.76 -23.21
C MET A 768 8.36 14.70 -23.66
N PRO A 769 9.08 13.63 -23.28
CA PRO A 769 10.53 13.58 -23.33
C PRO A 769 11.03 13.27 -24.75
N LYS A 770 10.96 14.27 -25.64
CA LYS A 770 11.34 14.18 -27.05
C LYS A 770 12.75 14.73 -27.34
N VAL A 771 13.34 15.44 -26.40
CA VAL A 771 14.64 16.12 -26.53
C VAL A 771 15.70 15.34 -25.75
N ARG A 772 16.85 15.11 -26.39
CA ARG A 772 18.03 14.43 -25.83
C ARG A 772 19.09 15.48 -25.52
N ILE A 773 19.20 15.86 -24.26
CA ILE A 773 20.23 16.81 -23.78
C ILE A 773 21.01 16.28 -22.58
N ASP A 774 20.48 15.27 -21.88
CA ASP A 774 21.23 14.47 -20.92
C ASP A 774 21.92 13.30 -21.63
N HIS A 775 23.22 13.15 -21.41
CA HIS A 775 24.04 12.14 -22.08
C HIS A 775 24.92 11.37 -21.10
N ILE A 776 25.26 10.14 -21.49
CA ILE A 776 26.32 9.33 -20.89
C ILE A 776 27.27 8.97 -22.03
N PHE A 777 28.49 9.50 -21.97
CA PHE A 777 29.59 9.15 -22.85
C PHE A 777 30.54 8.18 -22.14
N VAL A 778 30.90 7.10 -22.83
CA VAL A 778 31.78 6.05 -22.31
C VAL A 778 33.04 5.93 -23.16
N GLU A 779 34.13 5.47 -22.55
CA GLU A 779 35.37 5.16 -23.25
C GLU A 779 35.18 4.12 -24.37
N PRO A 780 35.89 4.24 -25.50
CA PRO A 780 35.93 3.18 -26.51
C PRO A 780 36.36 1.84 -25.90
N GLY A 781 35.54 0.80 -26.07
CA GLY A 781 35.78 -0.54 -25.52
C GLY A 781 35.00 -0.85 -24.25
N LEU A 782 34.39 0.13 -23.58
CA LEU A 782 33.48 -0.13 -22.46
C LEU A 782 32.11 -0.59 -22.99
N GLU A 783 31.70 -1.80 -22.62
CA GLU A 783 30.43 -2.37 -23.08
C GLU A 783 29.24 -1.80 -22.30
N VAL A 784 28.22 -1.36 -23.03
CA VAL A 784 26.95 -0.89 -22.48
C VAL A 784 25.92 -2.01 -22.64
N SER A 785 25.61 -2.70 -21.54
CA SER A 785 24.66 -3.82 -21.55
C SER A 785 23.21 -3.36 -21.64
N ARG A 786 22.86 -2.21 -21.03
CA ARG A 786 21.48 -1.73 -20.98
C ARG A 786 21.40 -0.22 -20.78
N ILE A 787 20.39 0.40 -21.38
CA ILE A 787 19.98 1.79 -21.13
C ILE A 787 18.54 1.82 -20.63
N LEU A 788 18.27 2.69 -19.66
CA LEU A 788 16.93 2.94 -19.13
C LEU A 788 16.67 4.44 -19.02
N VAL A 789 15.49 4.87 -19.48
CA VAL A 789 14.94 6.21 -19.21
C VAL A 789 13.60 6.05 -18.50
N PRO A 790 13.59 6.07 -17.14
CA PRO A 790 12.40 5.99 -16.30
C PRO A 790 11.27 6.96 -16.66
N ARG A 791 10.05 6.43 -16.91
CA ARG A 791 8.86 7.22 -17.30
C ARG A 791 7.65 7.00 -16.37
N THR A 792 7.91 6.90 -15.07
CA THR A 792 6.88 6.78 -14.02
C THR A 792 6.18 8.13 -13.80
N GLU A 793 5.02 8.15 -13.15
CA GLU A 793 4.39 9.43 -12.77
C GLU A 793 5.29 10.21 -11.80
N LEU A 794 6.00 9.50 -10.92
CA LEU A 794 6.95 10.12 -10.00
C LEU A 794 8.10 10.82 -10.75
N THR A 795 8.74 10.15 -11.74
CA THR A 795 9.86 10.76 -12.49
C THR A 795 9.40 11.93 -13.35
N ARG A 796 8.20 11.84 -13.94
CA ARG A 796 7.57 12.93 -14.70
C ARG A 796 7.18 14.13 -13.85
N GLN A 797 7.00 13.95 -12.55
CA GLN A 797 6.61 15.02 -11.63
C GLN A 797 7.82 15.67 -10.96
N ALA A 798 8.86 14.90 -10.66
CA ALA A 798 9.92 15.28 -9.74
C ALA A 798 10.93 16.29 -10.30
N SER A 799 11.16 16.27 -11.61
CA SER A 799 12.02 17.20 -12.35
C SER A 799 11.43 17.44 -13.74
N ASP A 800 11.85 18.49 -14.42
CA ASP A 800 11.61 18.70 -15.84
C ASP A 800 12.51 17.84 -16.75
N HIS A 801 13.50 17.15 -16.17
CA HIS A 801 14.26 16.08 -16.81
C HIS A 801 13.83 14.70 -16.29
N LEU A 802 14.06 13.66 -17.10
CA LEU A 802 14.02 12.27 -16.65
C LEU A 802 15.44 11.77 -16.37
N PRO A 803 15.64 10.88 -15.39
CA PRO A 803 16.94 10.26 -15.19
C PRO A 803 17.32 9.41 -16.41
N LEU A 804 18.61 9.36 -16.71
CA LEU A 804 19.20 8.46 -17.70
C LEU A 804 20.13 7.48 -16.98
N ILE A 805 19.89 6.18 -17.18
CA ILE A 805 20.60 5.11 -16.48
C ILE A 805 21.29 4.21 -17.51
N ALA A 806 22.52 3.81 -17.23
CA ALA A 806 23.27 2.84 -18.00
C ALA A 806 23.82 1.71 -17.10
N ASP A 807 23.70 0.47 -17.57
CA ASP A 807 24.39 -0.70 -16.99
C ASP A 807 25.63 -1.01 -17.83
N LEU A 808 26.81 -0.88 -17.23
CA LEU A 808 28.10 -0.96 -17.93
C LEU A 808 28.88 -2.19 -17.48
N VAL A 809 29.37 -3.02 -18.40
CA VAL A 809 30.18 -4.18 -18.04
C VAL A 809 31.60 -3.70 -17.73
N VAL A 810 31.97 -3.74 -16.45
CA VAL A 810 33.31 -3.36 -15.99
C VAL A 810 34.08 -4.64 -15.69
N GLY A 811 34.46 -5.36 -16.75
CA GLY A 811 35.31 -6.55 -16.67
C GLY A 811 34.97 -7.72 -17.60
N GLY A 812 35.81 -7.87 -18.62
CA GLY A 812 36.31 -9.11 -19.26
C GLY A 812 37.73 -8.72 -19.75
N GLU A 813 38.80 -9.50 -19.68
CA GLU A 813 39.00 -10.94 -19.77
C GLU A 813 39.78 -11.46 -18.54
N ASP A 814 39.49 -12.68 -18.11
CA ASP A 814 40.50 -13.71 -17.85
C ASP A 814 40.03 -14.97 -18.59
#